data_AF-A0A8C0EQN1-F1
#
_entry.id   AF-A0A8C0EQN1-F1
#
_cell.length_a   1.000
_cell.length_b   1.000
_cell.length_c   1.000
_cell.angle_alpha   90.00
_cell.angle_beta   90.00
_cell.angle_gamma   90.00
#
_symmetry.space_group_name_H-M   'P 1'
#
loop_
_entity.id
_entity.type
_entity.pdbx_description
1 polymer ?
#
loop_
_entity_poly.entity_id
_entity_poly.type
_entity_poly.pdbx_seq_one_letter_code
_entity_poly.pdbx_strand_id
1 'polypeptide(L)'
;YQIQEDLNKQLFDNLVSFLRRSHSEFQEKTTEWTCRMKSKEIPTAALVLGVNVTDHDLTFRSLSEVLQNNITPYIAFLEAKDCPGVKKLMQKLMGQLMNCYVDVDSSEDEDYVQVSHNRIRCSMTSLINWYESVTKKTDSETPSKKRTSSSRHWQSPPVVVVFKDMESFSTKVLQDFIVISSQHIHELPLVLIFGIATSPMIIHSLLPHSVSSLLCIELFQSLSCKDHLSTIIDKLLLRASFPFKLGEKVLQVLINIFLYHDFSVQNFVKGFQLCIVEHFCSQPVSVLCCQLVDAKKRADSLSHDQCENIRKLPSFRRYVESQVSEKQIALLTEDTYLKETTQKLLEDLHVYHENYLSVLRCLHVFTSFLPKYPLGKQIRELHCACLENQVWETEEYESSLQLARMLNKSDLVTMLQQCVEIFVSSSGKEFDNTVEKLKEFLTQFQKLEGGLCSPENNYLPCSFMHHFFLKTLLELKESRRYKKLTKFEMLRFDVVDYIDSLVRNYLVPANHKTLHEIAYFNTASVLREHLNAAPRIALHTALNNPYRYLKNQELKSDEGSISNKAPDICIVYKLHLECGRLINLVDWLEAFSTVVMAAEGPNADAASSDQVDDIIHARFIRAVSELELLGFIKPSKQKTDHVARLTWGGC
;
A
#
# COMPACT_ATOMS: atom_id res chain seq x y z
N TYR A 1 -3.04 -8.28 9.59
CA TYR A 1 -4.10 -8.30 10.61
C TYR A 1 -3.56 -7.92 11.98
N GLN A 2 -2.82 -8.77 12.69
CA GLN A 2 -2.28 -8.44 14.04
C GLN A 2 -1.53 -7.09 14.11
N ILE A 3 -0.66 -6.79 13.14
CA ILE A 3 0.06 -5.50 13.10
C ILE A 3 -0.90 -4.31 13.00
N GLN A 4 -1.99 -4.45 12.25
CA GLN A 4 -2.98 -3.39 12.06
C GLN A 4 -3.81 -3.20 13.33
N GLU A 5 -4.16 -4.29 14.02
CA GLU A 5 -4.80 -4.20 15.34
C GLU A 5 -3.88 -3.51 16.35
N ASP A 6 -2.60 -3.88 16.40
CA ASP A 6 -1.62 -3.27 17.31
C ASP A 6 -1.47 -1.77 17.10
N LEU A 7 -1.42 -1.33 15.84
CA LEU A 7 -1.34 0.09 15.50
C LEU A 7 -2.62 0.85 15.89
N ASN A 8 -3.78 0.23 15.72
CA ASN A 8 -5.06 0.86 16.03
C ASN A 8 -5.45 0.77 17.51
N LYS A 9 -4.77 -0.03 18.33
CA LYS A 9 -5.05 -0.15 19.78
C LYS A 9 -5.08 1.19 20.49
N GLN A 10 -4.09 2.07 20.24
CA GLN A 10 -4.06 3.39 20.87
C GLN A 10 -5.30 4.24 20.51
N LEU A 11 -5.76 4.16 19.27
CA LEU A 11 -6.96 4.86 18.81
C LEU A 11 -8.21 4.26 19.45
N PHE A 12 -8.30 2.94 19.51
CA PHE A 12 -9.42 2.25 20.13
C PHE A 12 -9.49 2.50 21.63
N ASP A 13 -8.36 2.54 22.34
CA ASP A 13 -8.31 2.85 23.77
C ASP A 13 -8.77 4.29 24.04
N ASN A 14 -8.32 5.25 23.21
CA ASN A 14 -8.78 6.63 23.29
C ASN A 14 -10.29 6.73 23.03
N LEU A 15 -10.80 6.02 22.02
CA LEU A 15 -12.23 6.02 21.68
C LEU A 15 -13.06 5.35 22.79
N VAL A 16 -12.59 4.25 23.37
CA VAL A 16 -13.23 3.59 24.52
C VAL A 16 -13.23 4.53 25.73
N SER A 17 -12.14 5.26 25.98
CA SER A 17 -12.08 6.25 27.07
C SER A 17 -13.09 7.39 26.87
N PHE A 18 -13.24 7.87 25.63
CA PHE A 18 -14.22 8.88 25.25
C PHE A 18 -15.64 8.39 25.48
N LEU A 19 -15.97 7.19 24.99
CA LEU A 19 -17.30 6.59 25.19
C LEU A 19 -17.65 6.41 26.67
N ARG A 20 -16.68 6.02 27.51
CA ARG A 20 -16.88 5.93 28.96
C ARG A 20 -17.18 7.30 29.58
N ARG A 21 -16.47 8.35 29.16
CA ARG A 21 -16.70 9.73 29.62
C ARG A 21 -18.07 10.26 29.19
N SER A 22 -18.44 10.07 27.93
CA SER A 22 -19.76 10.50 27.43
C SER A 22 -20.90 9.77 28.14
N HIS A 23 -20.67 8.53 28.58
CA HIS A 23 -21.67 7.76 29.31
C HIS A 23 -21.77 8.16 30.80
N SER A 24 -20.66 8.49 31.47
CA SER A 24 -20.73 9.01 32.85
C SER A 24 -21.51 10.32 32.92
N GLU A 25 -21.34 11.20 31.93
CA GLU A 25 -22.12 12.45 31.82
C GLU A 25 -23.63 12.18 31.61
N PHE A 26 -23.99 11.03 31.01
CA PHE A 26 -25.39 10.62 30.88
C PHE A 26 -25.97 10.06 32.20
N GLN A 27 -25.14 9.42 33.04
CA GLN A 27 -25.54 8.84 34.32
C GLN A 27 -25.64 9.88 35.45
N GLU A 28 -24.84 10.96 35.41
CA GLU A 28 -24.81 12.03 36.45
C GLU A 28 -26.04 12.96 36.48
N LYS A 29 -27.19 12.53 35.93
CA LYS A 29 -28.47 13.27 35.83
C LYS A 29 -29.19 13.53 37.17
N THR A 30 -28.49 13.87 38.25
CA THR A 30 -29.12 14.22 39.54
C THR A 30 -28.94 15.65 40.04
N THR A 31 -28.23 16.56 39.35
CA THR A 31 -28.15 17.97 39.82
C THR A 31 -28.20 19.05 38.72
N GLU A 32 -29.32 19.78 38.73
CA GLU A 32 -29.55 21.21 38.45
C GLU A 32 -29.18 21.89 37.10
N TRP A 33 -30.24 22.48 36.51
CA TRP A 33 -30.38 23.59 35.53
C TRP A 33 -29.44 23.76 34.32
N THR A 34 -28.13 23.53 34.41
CA THR A 34 -27.19 23.61 33.26
C THR A 34 -27.36 22.46 32.26
N CYS A 35 -28.01 21.37 32.69
CA CYS A 35 -28.22 20.18 31.88
C CYS A 35 -29.27 20.33 30.76
N ARG A 36 -30.24 21.25 30.83
CA ARG A 36 -31.32 21.31 29.80
C ARG A 36 -30.85 21.78 28.41
N MET A 37 -29.82 22.62 28.35
CA MET A 37 -29.20 23.02 27.07
C MET A 37 -28.21 21.96 26.57
N LYS A 38 -27.40 21.38 27.46
CA LYS A 38 -26.48 20.27 27.13
C LYS A 38 -27.20 18.93 26.83
N SER A 39 -28.46 18.77 27.26
CA SER A 39 -29.18 17.49 27.13
C SER A 39 -29.66 17.11 25.73
N LYS A 40 -29.52 18.01 24.75
CA LYS A 40 -29.86 17.75 23.35
C LYS A 40 -28.65 17.49 22.46
N GLU A 41 -27.45 17.58 23.01
CA GLU A 41 -26.22 17.35 22.27
C GLU A 41 -25.95 15.85 22.19
N ILE A 42 -25.75 15.34 20.97
CA ILE A 42 -25.35 13.96 20.73
C ILE A 42 -23.82 13.91 20.83
N PRO A 43 -23.24 13.06 21.70
CA PRO A 43 -21.80 12.82 21.67
C PRO A 43 -21.43 12.17 20.34
N THR A 44 -20.46 12.76 19.65
CA THR A 44 -20.02 12.31 18.33
C THR A 44 -18.51 12.23 18.25
N ALA A 45 -18.00 11.09 17.80
CA ALA A 45 -16.58 10.90 17.51
C ALA A 45 -16.36 11.05 16.01
N ALA A 46 -15.60 12.06 15.59
CA ALA A 46 -15.18 12.24 14.21
C ALA A 46 -13.84 11.54 13.98
N LEU A 47 -13.85 10.40 13.30
CA LEU A 47 -12.68 9.56 13.05
C LEU A 47 -12.15 9.81 11.64
N VAL A 48 -11.00 10.49 11.58
CA VAL A 48 -10.31 10.80 10.33
C VAL A 48 -9.46 9.59 9.93
N LEU A 49 -9.97 8.78 9.01
CA LEU A 49 -9.35 7.52 8.60
C LEU A 49 -8.47 7.66 7.35
N GLY A 50 -8.65 8.71 6.55
CA GLY A 50 -7.92 8.90 5.29
C GLY A 50 -8.65 8.33 4.06
N VAL A 51 -8.01 8.46 2.90
CA VAL A 51 -8.62 8.20 1.56
C VAL A 51 -8.78 6.69 1.26
N ASN A 52 -8.21 5.81 2.08
CA ASN A 52 -8.18 4.36 1.86
C ASN A 52 -9.47 3.64 2.29
N VAL A 53 -10.57 3.90 1.58
CA VAL A 53 -11.92 3.36 1.87
C VAL A 53 -11.93 1.84 2.09
N THR A 54 -11.12 1.08 1.34
CA THR A 54 -11.08 -0.40 1.45
C THR A 54 -10.59 -0.89 2.80
N ASP A 55 -9.69 -0.16 3.45
CA ASP A 55 -9.05 -0.59 4.68
C ASP A 55 -9.95 -0.31 5.90
N HIS A 56 -10.86 0.65 5.77
CA HIS A 56 -11.79 1.07 6.82
C HIS A 56 -12.72 -0.06 7.26
N ASP A 57 -13.10 -0.96 6.35
CA ASP A 57 -13.94 -2.09 6.72
C ASP A 57 -13.27 -3.00 7.75
N LEU A 58 -11.94 -3.19 7.66
CA LEU A 58 -11.20 -3.98 8.65
C LEU A 58 -11.10 -3.23 9.97
N THR A 59 -10.80 -1.92 9.93
CA THR A 59 -10.69 -1.12 11.17
C THR A 59 -12.03 -1.03 11.90
N PHE A 60 -13.15 -0.93 11.18
CA PHE A 60 -14.48 -0.94 11.75
C PHE A 60 -14.90 -2.30 12.30
N ARG A 61 -14.45 -3.42 11.71
CA ARG A 61 -14.64 -4.76 12.29
C ARG A 61 -13.88 -4.92 13.59
N SER A 62 -12.59 -4.58 13.60
CA SER A 62 -11.79 -4.59 14.84
C SER A 62 -12.37 -3.65 15.90
N LEU A 63 -12.86 -2.46 15.50
CA LEU A 63 -13.56 -1.54 16.39
C LEU A 63 -14.83 -2.19 16.97
N SER A 64 -15.60 -2.91 16.15
CA SER A 64 -16.80 -3.62 16.60
C SER A 64 -16.47 -4.63 17.70
N GLU A 65 -15.45 -5.47 17.47
CA GLU A 65 -15.02 -6.48 18.45
C GLU A 65 -14.55 -5.85 19.75
N VAL A 66 -13.75 -4.77 19.67
CA VAL A 66 -13.25 -4.05 20.85
C VAL A 66 -14.39 -3.38 21.62
N LEU A 67 -15.36 -2.77 20.93
CA LEU A 67 -16.51 -2.11 21.56
C LEU A 67 -17.50 -3.10 22.17
N GLN A 68 -17.75 -4.24 21.52
CA GLN A 68 -18.57 -5.33 22.05
C GLN A 68 -17.97 -5.93 23.32
N ASN A 69 -16.65 -6.08 23.37
CA ASN A 69 -15.95 -6.63 24.53
C ASN A 69 -15.89 -5.64 25.71
N ASN A 70 -15.79 -4.34 25.46
CA ASN A 70 -15.48 -3.35 26.50
C ASN A 70 -16.65 -2.49 26.98
N ILE A 71 -17.64 -2.20 26.13
CA ILE A 71 -18.65 -1.17 26.41
C ILE A 71 -20.06 -1.69 26.14
N THR A 72 -20.43 -2.02 24.90
CA THR A 72 -21.82 -2.34 24.56
C THR A 72 -22.01 -3.41 23.50
N PRO A 73 -23.06 -4.25 23.64
CA PRO A 73 -23.45 -5.22 22.63
C PRO A 73 -24.22 -4.61 21.45
N TYR A 74 -24.66 -3.35 21.53
CA TYR A 74 -25.53 -2.72 20.53
C TYR A 74 -24.76 -1.73 19.64
N ILE A 75 -24.28 -2.24 18.50
CA ILE A 75 -23.55 -1.46 17.50
C ILE A 75 -24.25 -1.61 16.15
N ALA A 76 -24.48 -0.49 15.47
CA ALA A 76 -25.02 -0.46 14.11
C ALA A 76 -24.04 0.21 13.14
N PHE A 77 -23.87 -0.39 11.97
CA PHE A 77 -23.01 0.11 10.89
C PHE A 77 -23.86 0.59 9.71
N LEU A 78 -23.84 1.90 9.46
CA LEU A 78 -24.57 2.53 8.38
C LEU A 78 -23.63 2.87 7.22
N GLU A 79 -24.02 2.41 6.04
CA GLU A 79 -23.36 2.68 4.77
C GLU A 79 -24.29 3.55 3.91
N ALA A 80 -23.73 4.50 3.16
CA ALA A 80 -24.52 5.43 2.37
C ALA A 80 -25.26 4.75 1.22
N LYS A 81 -24.67 3.70 0.64
CA LYS A 81 -25.26 2.90 -0.45
C LYS A 81 -26.65 2.37 -0.07
N ASP A 82 -26.83 2.01 1.19
CA ASP A 82 -28.06 1.41 1.69
C ASP A 82 -29.09 2.43 2.18
N CYS A 83 -28.70 3.70 2.29
CA CYS A 83 -29.47 4.75 2.93
C CYS A 83 -29.79 5.93 1.99
N PRO A 84 -30.55 5.74 0.90
CA PRO A 84 -30.99 6.86 0.05
C PRO A 84 -32.09 7.72 0.72
N GLY A 85 -32.69 7.26 1.82
CA GLY A 85 -33.74 7.98 2.52
C GLY A 85 -33.82 7.60 4.01
N VAL A 86 -34.32 8.52 4.84
CA VAL A 86 -34.42 8.36 6.32
C VAL A 86 -35.18 7.09 6.72
N LYS A 87 -36.22 6.72 5.96
CA LYS A 87 -36.99 5.51 6.21
C LYS A 87 -36.15 4.22 6.09
N LYS A 88 -35.31 4.12 5.05
CA LYS A 88 -34.43 2.96 4.86
C LYS A 88 -33.31 2.95 5.90
N LEU A 89 -32.78 4.13 6.27
CA LEU A 89 -31.80 4.27 7.34
C LEU A 89 -32.36 3.76 8.67
N MET A 90 -33.59 4.17 9.04
CA MET A 90 -34.29 3.65 10.23
C MET A 90 -34.52 2.15 10.18
N GLN A 91 -34.92 1.63 9.02
CA GLN A 91 -35.13 0.18 8.83
C GLN A 91 -33.82 -0.60 9.02
N LYS A 92 -32.71 -0.12 8.47
CA LYS A 92 -31.40 -0.78 8.60
C LYS A 92 -30.86 -0.68 10.02
N LEU A 93 -30.98 0.48 10.66
CA LEU A 93 -30.60 0.68 12.07
C LEU A 93 -31.34 -0.30 12.97
N MET A 94 -32.66 -0.43 12.80
CA MET A 94 -33.44 -1.41 13.55
C MET A 94 -33.08 -2.85 13.21
N GLY A 95 -32.88 -3.18 11.93
CA GLY A 95 -32.48 -4.52 11.51
C GLY A 95 -31.21 -4.98 12.22
N GLN A 96 -30.21 -4.10 12.28
CA GLN A 96 -28.92 -4.38 12.93
C GLN A 96 -29.03 -4.45 14.46
N LEU A 97 -29.80 -3.57 15.10
CA LEU A 97 -29.94 -3.57 16.57
C LEU A 97 -30.82 -4.71 17.09
N MET A 98 -31.82 -5.13 16.31
CA MET A 98 -32.72 -6.24 16.65
C MET A 98 -32.11 -7.63 16.34
N ASN A 99 -30.89 -7.70 15.79
CA ASN A 99 -30.30 -8.92 15.23
C ASN A 99 -31.19 -9.63 14.19
N CYS A 100 -31.84 -8.88 13.29
CA CYS A 100 -32.29 -9.44 12.02
C CYS A 100 -31.12 -9.31 11.03
N TYR A 101 -30.30 -10.36 10.93
CA TYR A 101 -29.35 -10.50 9.84
C TYR A 101 -30.11 -10.34 8.51
N VAL A 102 -29.78 -9.28 7.77
CA VAL A 102 -29.91 -9.27 6.32
C VAL A 102 -28.54 -9.70 5.83
N ASP A 103 -28.32 -11.01 5.73
CA ASP A 103 -27.27 -11.50 4.84
C ASP A 103 -27.75 -11.23 3.42
N VAL A 104 -27.20 -10.18 2.83
CA VAL A 104 -27.13 -10.03 1.39
C VAL A 104 -26.05 -11.00 0.95
N ASP A 105 -26.46 -12.22 0.56
CA ASP A 105 -25.86 -13.06 -0.49
C ASP A 105 -26.50 -14.46 -0.49
N SER A 106 -27.65 -14.58 -1.17
CA SER A 106 -28.09 -15.84 -1.79
C SER A 106 -29.08 -15.53 -2.91
N SER A 107 -28.55 -15.10 -4.05
CA SER A 107 -29.24 -15.26 -5.32
C SER A 107 -28.86 -16.62 -5.89
N GLU A 108 -29.74 -17.61 -5.76
CA GLU A 108 -30.31 -18.41 -6.87
C GLU A 108 -31.01 -19.66 -6.30
N ASP A 109 -32.31 -19.74 -6.64
CA ASP A 109 -33.19 -20.90 -6.74
C ASP A 109 -33.89 -21.56 -5.51
N GLU A 110 -35.22 -21.46 -5.62
CA GLU A 110 -36.30 -22.41 -5.28
C GLU A 110 -36.81 -22.56 -3.82
N ASP A 111 -38.01 -22.00 -3.64
CA ASP A 111 -39.14 -22.49 -2.83
C ASP A 111 -38.90 -22.97 -1.39
N TYR A 112 -38.74 -22.03 -0.45
CA TYR A 112 -39.19 -22.24 0.94
C TYR A 112 -39.82 -20.98 1.54
N VAL A 113 -41.15 -21.05 1.73
CA VAL A 113 -42.01 -20.36 2.70
C VAL A 113 -41.66 -18.90 3.04
N GLN A 114 -42.38 -17.98 2.40
CA GLN A 114 -42.55 -16.58 2.82
C GLN A 114 -42.91 -16.47 4.31
N VAL A 115 -41.94 -16.07 5.16
CA VAL A 115 -42.25 -15.36 6.40
C VAL A 115 -42.40 -13.88 6.03
N SER A 116 -43.65 -13.43 6.06
CA SER A 116 -44.08 -12.11 5.64
C SER A 116 -43.25 -10.98 6.26
N HIS A 117 -42.56 -10.24 5.40
CA HIS A 117 -42.20 -8.85 5.57
C HIS A 117 -43.45 -7.98 5.78
N ASN A 118 -44.08 -8.06 6.95
CA ASN A 118 -44.92 -6.95 7.39
C ASN A 118 -43.96 -5.83 7.75
N ARG A 119 -43.98 -4.77 6.93
CA ARG A 119 -43.31 -3.48 7.15
C ARG A 119 -43.52 -3.05 8.60
N ILE A 120 -42.60 -3.43 9.49
CA ILE A 120 -42.52 -2.82 10.80
C ILE A 120 -42.43 -1.34 10.50
N ARG A 121 -43.39 -0.57 11.01
CA ARG A 121 -43.32 0.89 10.93
C ARG A 121 -42.13 1.25 11.80
N CYS A 122 -40.95 1.34 11.18
CA CYS A 122 -39.71 1.72 11.82
C CYS A 122 -39.79 3.19 12.19
N SER A 123 -40.48 3.48 13.29
CA SER A 123 -40.51 4.78 13.95
C SER A 123 -39.51 4.78 15.09
N MET A 124 -38.92 5.94 15.37
CA MET A 124 -38.02 6.08 16.53
C MET A 124 -38.67 5.59 17.83
N THR A 125 -40.00 5.74 17.97
CA THR A 125 -40.77 5.21 19.10
C THR A 125 -40.74 3.68 19.24
N SER A 126 -40.68 2.94 18.13
CA SER A 126 -40.56 1.47 18.19
C SER A 126 -39.14 1.05 18.63
N LEU A 127 -38.12 1.84 18.29
CA LEU A 127 -36.74 1.65 18.74
C LEU A 127 -36.64 1.87 20.26
N ILE A 128 -37.26 2.94 20.74
CA ILE A 128 -37.32 3.29 22.16
C ILE A 128 -38.04 2.20 22.96
N ASN A 129 -39.23 1.77 22.51
CA ASN A 129 -39.98 0.70 23.17
C ASN A 129 -39.20 -0.61 23.23
N TRP A 130 -38.46 -0.94 22.16
CA TRP A 130 -37.57 -2.09 22.17
C TRP A 130 -36.41 -1.90 23.16
N TYR A 131 -35.74 -0.75 23.14
CA TYR A 131 -34.62 -0.45 24.03
C TYR A 131 -35.05 -0.53 25.50
N GLU A 132 -36.20 0.04 25.85
CA GLU A 132 -36.81 -0.12 27.17
C GLU A 132 -37.11 -1.58 27.52
N SER A 133 -37.59 -2.39 26.56
CA SER A 133 -37.88 -3.80 26.81
C SER A 133 -36.62 -4.62 27.08
N VAL A 134 -35.48 -4.20 26.52
CA VAL A 134 -34.20 -4.87 26.65
C VAL A 134 -33.50 -4.47 27.96
N THR A 135 -33.52 -3.19 28.31
CA THR A 135 -32.96 -2.70 29.59
C THR A 135 -33.78 -3.17 30.79
N LYS A 136 -35.11 -3.27 30.67
CA LYS A 136 -35.98 -3.82 31.73
C LYS A 136 -35.77 -5.33 31.94
N LYS A 137 -35.37 -6.09 30.92
CA LYS A 137 -35.09 -7.54 31.05
C LYS A 137 -33.85 -7.81 31.91
N THR A 138 -32.82 -6.97 31.83
CA THR A 138 -31.59 -7.11 32.63
C THR A 138 -31.78 -6.83 34.13
N ASP A 139 -32.82 -6.10 34.53
CA ASP A 139 -33.13 -5.83 35.94
C ASP A 139 -33.96 -6.94 36.62
N SER A 140 -34.52 -7.89 35.84
CA SER A 140 -35.53 -8.86 36.33
C SER A 140 -34.98 -10.23 36.78
N GLU A 141 -33.67 -10.48 36.69
CA GLU A 141 -33.04 -11.72 37.22
C GLU A 141 -32.59 -11.56 38.69
N THR A 142 -33.48 -11.95 39.60
CA THR A 142 -33.36 -12.26 41.05
C THR A 142 -32.11 -11.83 41.87
N PRO A 143 -32.29 -11.17 43.04
CA PRO A 143 -31.22 -10.92 44.00
C PRO A 143 -31.06 -12.11 44.98
N SER A 144 -30.18 -13.07 44.68
CA SER A 144 -29.84 -14.11 45.68
C SER A 144 -28.43 -14.69 45.50
N LYS A 145 -27.63 -14.52 46.56
CA LYS A 145 -26.33 -15.14 46.90
C LYS A 145 -25.07 -14.63 46.19
N LYS A 146 -24.41 -13.70 46.90
CA LYS A 146 -22.96 -13.40 46.93
C LYS A 146 -22.09 -14.47 46.24
N ARG A 147 -21.58 -14.14 45.05
CA ARG A 147 -20.26 -14.57 44.58
C ARG A 147 -19.57 -13.38 43.92
N THR A 148 -18.42 -13.05 44.48
CA THR A 148 -17.51 -11.98 44.08
C THR A 148 -16.94 -12.24 42.69
N SER A 149 -17.48 -11.56 41.69
CA SER A 149 -16.83 -11.34 40.39
C SER A 149 -17.13 -9.90 39.96
N SER A 150 -16.08 -9.08 39.95
CA SER A 150 -15.90 -7.82 39.21
C SER A 150 -17.14 -7.21 38.54
N SER A 151 -17.71 -6.22 39.22
CA SER A 151 -18.46 -5.05 38.72
C SER A 151 -19.10 -5.14 37.31
N ARG A 152 -20.33 -5.64 37.25
CA ARG A 152 -21.29 -5.31 36.18
C ARG A 152 -21.78 -3.88 36.42
N HIS A 153 -21.26 -2.91 35.66
CA HIS A 153 -21.47 -1.47 35.91
C HIS A 153 -22.10 -0.75 34.70
N TRP A 154 -23.19 -1.24 34.10
CA TRP A 154 -23.90 -0.46 33.07
C TRP A 154 -25.42 -0.65 33.19
N GLN A 155 -26.14 0.36 33.72
CA GLN A 155 -27.60 0.36 33.88
C GLN A 155 -28.35 0.70 32.58
N SER A 156 -27.68 1.27 31.57
CA SER A 156 -28.22 1.50 30.24
C SER A 156 -27.10 1.51 29.19
N PRO A 157 -26.88 0.42 28.42
CA PRO A 157 -25.78 0.38 27.46
C PRO A 157 -26.02 1.42 26.33
N PRO A 158 -25.06 2.32 26.01
CA PRO A 158 -25.18 3.22 24.87
C PRO A 158 -25.28 2.48 23.53
N VAL A 159 -26.18 2.95 22.67
CA VAL A 159 -26.29 2.48 21.28
C VAL A 159 -25.29 3.27 20.44
N VAL A 160 -24.30 2.57 19.89
CA VAL A 160 -23.27 3.19 19.05
C VAL A 160 -23.66 3.01 17.58
N VAL A 161 -23.81 4.13 16.87
CA VAL A 161 -24.09 4.14 15.44
C VAL A 161 -22.87 4.65 14.69
N VAL A 162 -22.28 3.78 13.88
CA VAL A 162 -21.10 4.07 13.09
C VAL A 162 -21.50 4.35 11.65
N PHE A 163 -21.24 5.57 11.18
CA PHE A 163 -21.32 5.93 9.78
C PHE A 163 -19.97 5.69 9.13
N LYS A 164 -19.86 4.70 8.24
CA LYS A 164 -18.57 4.37 7.60
C LYS A 164 -18.07 5.50 6.70
N ASP A 165 -18.95 6.02 5.82
CA ASP A 165 -18.59 7.01 4.80
C ASP A 165 -19.51 8.23 4.86
N MET A 166 -19.27 9.15 5.79
CA MET A 166 -20.14 10.32 5.99
C MET A 166 -20.26 11.20 4.72
N GLU A 167 -19.19 11.28 3.92
CA GLU A 167 -19.11 12.12 2.70
C GLU A 167 -20.08 11.69 1.59
N SER A 168 -20.44 10.41 1.55
CA SER A 168 -21.29 9.85 0.50
C SER A 168 -22.78 9.89 0.83
N PHE A 169 -23.15 10.27 2.06
CA PHE A 169 -24.56 10.42 2.45
C PHE A 169 -25.18 11.67 1.85
N SER A 170 -26.46 11.57 1.48
CA SER A 170 -27.24 12.76 1.14
C SER A 170 -27.41 13.65 2.36
N THR A 171 -27.14 14.95 2.21
CA THR A 171 -27.18 15.94 3.30
C THR A 171 -28.52 15.98 4.03
N LYS A 172 -29.63 15.88 3.30
CA LYS A 172 -30.99 15.87 3.86
C LYS A 172 -31.23 14.71 4.83
N VAL A 173 -30.82 13.49 4.44
CA VAL A 173 -31.03 12.30 5.27
C VAL A 173 -30.23 12.38 6.56
N LEU A 174 -28.99 12.87 6.49
CA LEU A 174 -28.13 13.03 7.67
C LEU A 174 -28.68 14.10 8.62
N GLN A 175 -29.11 15.25 8.09
CA GLN A 175 -29.71 16.34 8.87
C GLN A 175 -30.99 15.89 9.57
N ASP A 176 -31.93 15.29 8.82
CA ASP A 176 -33.19 14.80 9.37
C ASP A 176 -32.94 13.74 10.45
N PHE A 177 -31.99 12.82 10.22
CA PHE A 177 -31.63 11.79 11.19
C PHE A 177 -31.07 12.38 12.50
N ILE A 178 -30.16 13.36 12.41
CA ILE A 178 -29.57 14.00 13.60
C ILE A 178 -30.64 14.77 14.38
N VAL A 179 -31.52 15.50 13.69
CA VAL A 179 -32.61 16.26 14.35
C VAL A 179 -33.58 15.31 15.05
N ILE A 180 -33.99 14.21 14.39
CA ILE A 180 -34.85 13.18 15.00
C ILE A 180 -34.14 12.57 16.21
N SER A 181 -32.87 12.17 16.06
CA SER A 181 -32.10 11.54 17.13
C SER A 181 -31.91 12.47 18.33
N SER A 182 -31.68 13.76 18.10
CA SER A 182 -31.48 14.77 19.14
C SER A 182 -32.73 14.95 20.04
N GLN A 183 -33.92 14.79 19.47
CA GLN A 183 -35.17 14.86 20.23
C GLN A 183 -35.37 13.65 21.17
N HIS A 184 -34.74 12.52 20.85
CA HIS A 184 -34.96 11.23 21.52
C HIS A 184 -33.78 10.76 22.40
N ILE A 185 -32.76 11.60 22.63
CA ILE A 185 -31.56 11.25 23.44
C ILE A 185 -31.93 10.86 24.88
N HIS A 186 -32.97 11.48 25.46
CA HIS A 186 -33.35 11.22 26.85
C HIS A 186 -33.76 9.76 27.10
N GLU A 187 -34.37 9.14 26.09
CA GLU A 187 -34.92 7.78 26.15
C GLU A 187 -33.92 6.75 25.61
N LEU A 188 -33.00 7.18 24.74
CA LEU A 188 -32.01 6.31 24.10
C LEU A 188 -30.63 6.97 24.08
N PRO A 189 -29.66 6.49 24.90
CA PRO A 189 -28.30 7.02 24.89
C PRO A 189 -27.60 6.64 23.58
N LEU A 190 -27.66 7.55 22.61
CA LEU A 190 -27.08 7.39 21.28
C LEU A 190 -25.70 8.04 21.22
N VAL A 191 -24.72 7.33 20.64
CA VAL A 191 -23.41 7.88 20.30
C VAL A 191 -23.17 7.68 18.79
N LEU A 192 -22.72 8.72 18.09
CA LEU A 192 -22.41 8.63 16.67
C LEU A 192 -20.90 8.60 16.45
N ILE A 193 -20.45 7.71 15.57
CA ILE A 193 -19.06 7.71 15.07
C ILE A 193 -19.11 8.03 13.58
N PHE A 194 -18.41 9.09 13.17
CA PHE A 194 -18.28 9.48 11.77
C PHE A 194 -16.94 9.03 11.21
N GLY A 195 -16.95 8.11 10.25
CA GLY A 195 -15.81 7.85 9.38
C GLY A 195 -15.68 8.95 8.34
N ILE A 196 -14.56 9.67 8.40
CA ILE A 196 -14.24 10.78 7.49
C ILE A 196 -12.96 10.41 6.75
N ALA A 197 -13.01 10.49 5.42
CA ALA A 197 -11.86 10.21 4.58
C ALA A 197 -10.94 11.43 4.42
N THR A 198 -11.52 12.63 4.33
CA THR A 198 -10.79 13.87 4.03
C THR A 198 -10.37 14.64 5.29
N SER A 199 -11.03 15.77 5.57
CA SER A 199 -10.74 16.72 6.63
C SER A 199 -12.03 17.01 7.40
N PRO A 200 -11.97 17.30 8.70
CA PRO A 200 -13.16 17.64 9.49
C PRO A 200 -13.94 18.85 8.96
N MET A 201 -13.37 19.66 8.06
CA MET A 201 -14.09 20.71 7.33
C MET A 201 -15.30 20.21 6.54
N ILE A 202 -15.30 18.93 6.14
CA ILE A 202 -16.45 18.32 5.47
C ILE A 202 -17.69 18.25 6.37
N ILE A 203 -17.52 18.15 7.68
CA ILE A 203 -18.63 18.17 8.63
C ILE A 203 -19.36 19.51 8.54
N HIS A 204 -18.60 20.62 8.48
CA HIS A 204 -19.16 21.97 8.37
C HIS A 204 -19.78 22.27 7.00
N SER A 205 -19.35 21.59 5.93
CA SER A 205 -19.97 21.76 4.61
C SER A 205 -21.23 20.92 4.44
N LEU A 206 -21.29 19.72 5.03
CA LEU A 206 -22.44 18.83 4.94
C LEU A 206 -23.53 19.16 5.96
N LEU A 207 -23.15 19.60 7.17
CA LEU A 207 -24.07 19.96 8.23
C LEU A 207 -24.19 21.48 8.38
N PRO A 208 -25.40 22.06 8.28
CA PRO A 208 -25.60 23.47 8.60
C PRO A 208 -25.35 23.70 10.09
N HIS A 209 -25.05 24.96 10.45
CA HIS A 209 -24.75 25.34 11.83
C HIS A 209 -25.87 24.94 12.82
N SER A 210 -27.13 24.95 12.39
CA SER A 210 -28.27 24.51 13.21
C SER A 210 -28.18 23.05 13.66
N VAL A 211 -27.63 22.17 12.82
CA VAL A 211 -27.45 20.74 13.12
C VAL A 211 -26.11 20.51 13.80
N SER A 212 -25.07 21.24 13.43
CA SER A 212 -23.75 21.14 14.08
C SER A 212 -23.81 21.51 15.56
N SER A 213 -24.66 22.46 15.97
CA SER A 213 -24.85 22.80 17.40
C SER A 213 -25.51 21.69 18.22
N LEU A 214 -26.09 20.67 17.57
CA LEU A 214 -26.69 19.51 18.25
C LEU A 214 -25.67 18.38 18.47
N LEU A 215 -24.42 18.56 18.04
CA LEU A 215 -23.38 17.54 18.11
C LEU A 215 -22.24 18.02 19.01
N CYS A 216 -21.83 17.18 19.95
CA CYS A 216 -20.58 17.36 20.68
C CYS A 216 -19.50 16.54 19.95
N ILE A 217 -18.70 17.20 19.11
CA ILE A 217 -17.72 16.53 18.24
C ILE A 217 -16.35 16.50 18.92
N GLU A 218 -15.80 15.30 19.11
CA GLU A 218 -14.37 15.09 19.40
C GLU A 218 -13.67 14.46 18.19
N LEU A 219 -12.48 14.98 17.87
CA LEU A 219 -11.72 14.56 16.71
C LEU A 219 -10.72 13.46 17.09
N PHE A 220 -10.79 12.33 16.38
CA PHE A 220 -9.82 11.24 16.46
C PHE A 220 -9.11 11.12 15.12
N GLN A 221 -7.79 11.29 15.14
CA GLN A 221 -6.98 11.15 13.93
C GLN A 221 -6.38 9.75 13.88
N SER A 222 -6.65 9.02 12.80
CA SER A 222 -5.99 7.74 12.55
C SER A 222 -4.55 7.92 12.09
N LEU A 223 -3.76 6.85 12.22
CA LEU A 223 -2.41 6.77 11.71
C LEU A 223 -2.38 6.89 10.17
N SER A 224 -1.34 7.51 9.63
CA SER A 224 -1.19 7.71 8.19
C SER A 224 -0.99 6.37 7.45
N CYS A 225 -1.53 6.25 6.25
CA CYS A 225 -1.35 5.06 5.40
C CYS A 225 0.14 4.80 5.08
N LYS A 226 0.94 5.87 4.97
CA LYS A 226 2.38 5.77 4.70
C LYS A 226 3.14 5.10 5.85
N ASP A 227 2.69 5.34 7.08
CA ASP A 227 3.31 4.77 8.29
C ASP A 227 2.83 3.33 8.52
N HIS A 228 1.57 3.03 8.17
CA HIS A 228 1.10 1.65 8.10
C HIS A 228 1.89 0.84 7.07
N LEU A 229 2.15 1.39 5.88
CA LEU A 229 2.96 0.68 4.88
C LEU A 229 4.39 0.48 5.37
N SER A 230 5.03 1.51 5.96
CA SER A 230 6.42 1.39 6.42
C SER A 230 6.58 0.33 7.52
N THR A 231 5.64 0.28 8.46
CA THR A 231 5.61 -0.75 9.52
C THR A 231 5.33 -2.15 8.95
N ILE A 232 4.42 -2.28 7.98
CA ILE A 232 4.16 -3.56 7.31
C ILE A 232 5.39 -4.04 6.54
N ILE A 233 6.06 -3.15 5.81
CA ILE A 233 7.30 -3.48 5.10
C ILE A 233 8.39 -3.93 6.09
N ASP A 234 8.61 -3.18 7.19
CA ASP A 234 9.60 -3.56 8.21
C ASP A 234 9.29 -4.92 8.87
N LYS A 235 8.01 -5.17 9.19
CA LYS A 235 7.63 -6.40 9.91
C LYS A 235 7.48 -7.63 9.02
N LEU A 236 7.05 -7.47 7.76
CA LEU A 236 6.85 -8.58 6.83
C LEU A 236 8.05 -8.80 5.91
N LEU A 237 8.43 -7.79 5.11
CA LEU A 237 9.47 -7.95 4.09
C LEU A 237 10.87 -8.02 4.70
N LEU A 238 11.15 -7.15 5.68
CA LEU A 238 12.46 -7.06 6.34
C LEU A 238 12.65 -8.05 7.50
N ARG A 239 11.82 -9.08 7.59
CA ARG A 239 12.02 -10.16 8.57
C ARG A 239 12.81 -11.31 7.95
N ALA A 240 13.88 -11.74 8.62
CA ALA A 240 14.73 -12.85 8.17
C ALA A 240 14.02 -14.22 8.23
N SER A 241 12.95 -14.35 9.04
CA SER A 241 12.18 -15.59 9.16
C SER A 241 11.50 -16.03 7.86
N PHE A 242 11.23 -15.10 6.95
CA PHE A 242 10.63 -15.39 5.66
C PHE A 242 11.74 -15.45 4.60
N PRO A 243 11.94 -16.62 3.95
CA PRO A 243 12.98 -16.80 2.94
C PRO A 243 12.64 -16.08 1.63
N PHE A 244 11.35 -15.87 1.36
CA PHE A 244 10.89 -15.16 0.16
C PHE A 244 11.21 -13.66 0.25
N LYS A 245 11.83 -13.13 -0.79
CA LYS A 245 12.20 -11.71 -0.93
C LYS A 245 11.74 -11.18 -2.28
N LEU A 246 11.45 -9.88 -2.31
CA LEU A 246 11.10 -9.18 -3.54
C LEU A 246 12.37 -8.60 -4.17
N GLY A 247 12.46 -8.73 -5.49
CA GLY A 247 13.42 -7.96 -6.27
C GLY A 247 13.10 -6.48 -6.26
N GLU A 248 14.10 -5.68 -6.58
CA GLU A 248 14.07 -4.22 -6.63
C GLU A 248 12.90 -3.68 -7.47
N LYS A 249 12.85 -4.06 -8.75
CA LYS A 249 11.87 -3.56 -9.72
C LYS A 249 10.45 -3.91 -9.32
N VAL A 250 10.26 -5.08 -8.72
CA VAL A 250 8.95 -5.51 -8.21
C VAL A 250 8.55 -4.65 -7.02
N LEU A 251 9.47 -4.42 -6.08
CA LEU A 251 9.21 -3.57 -4.92
C LEU A 251 8.92 -2.13 -5.33
N GLN A 252 9.67 -1.56 -6.27
CA GLN A 252 9.39 -0.24 -6.86
C GLN A 252 8.01 -0.19 -7.49
N VAL A 253 7.61 -1.18 -8.30
CA VAL A 253 6.28 -1.22 -8.92
C VAL A 253 5.19 -1.23 -7.85
N LEU A 254 5.30 -2.08 -6.82
CA LEU A 254 4.31 -2.13 -5.74
C LEU A 254 4.24 -0.83 -4.93
N ILE A 255 5.40 -0.23 -4.63
CA ILE A 255 5.46 1.07 -3.94
C ILE A 255 4.89 2.19 -4.82
N ASN A 256 5.16 2.18 -6.12
CA ASN A 256 4.63 3.18 -7.06
C ASN A 256 3.12 3.07 -7.19
N ILE A 257 2.58 1.85 -7.25
CA ILE A 257 1.13 1.61 -7.20
C ILE A 257 0.55 2.23 -5.92
N PHE A 258 1.18 1.98 -4.78
CA PHE A 258 0.69 2.49 -3.51
C PHE A 258 0.78 4.03 -3.37
N LEU A 259 1.89 4.63 -3.80
CA LEU A 259 2.13 6.07 -3.60
C LEU A 259 1.45 6.94 -4.64
N TYR A 260 1.36 6.50 -5.89
CA TYR A 260 0.83 7.31 -7.00
C TYR A 260 -0.62 6.99 -7.37
N HIS A 261 -1.09 5.76 -7.14
CA HIS A 261 -2.46 5.37 -7.49
C HIS A 261 -3.34 5.26 -6.25
N ASP A 262 -3.07 4.27 -5.40
CA ASP A 262 -3.96 3.92 -4.30
C ASP A 262 -3.20 3.83 -2.98
N PHE A 263 -3.51 4.67 -1.99
CA PHE A 263 -3.00 4.52 -0.62
C PHE A 263 -3.62 3.34 0.14
N SER A 264 -3.99 2.26 -0.56
CA SER A 264 -4.62 1.06 -0.01
C SER A 264 -3.57 0.01 0.36
N VAL A 265 -3.52 -0.35 1.63
CA VAL A 265 -2.64 -1.41 2.13
C VAL A 265 -3.13 -2.78 1.67
N GLN A 266 -4.44 -2.98 1.53
CA GLN A 266 -5.00 -4.23 1.01
C GLN A 266 -4.54 -4.52 -0.42
N ASN A 267 -4.52 -3.51 -1.30
CA ASN A 267 -4.03 -3.69 -2.66
C ASN A 267 -2.54 -4.07 -2.68
N PHE A 268 -1.74 -3.47 -1.79
CA PHE A 268 -0.34 -3.86 -1.61
C PHE A 268 -0.20 -5.32 -1.14
N VAL A 269 -1.01 -5.77 -0.18
CA VAL A 269 -1.00 -7.16 0.30
C VAL A 269 -1.45 -8.13 -0.80
N LYS A 270 -2.48 -7.80 -1.58
CA LYS A 270 -2.92 -8.61 -2.73
C LYS A 270 -1.84 -8.67 -3.81
N GLY A 271 -1.18 -7.55 -4.09
CA GLY A 271 -0.03 -7.51 -5.00
C GLY A 271 1.13 -8.38 -4.52
N PHE A 272 1.40 -8.38 -3.22
CA PHE A 272 2.39 -9.26 -2.61
C PHE A 272 2.01 -10.74 -2.68
N GLN A 273 0.73 -11.08 -2.43
CA GLN A 273 0.21 -12.44 -2.60
C GLN A 273 0.35 -12.92 -4.04
N LEU A 274 0.08 -12.06 -5.03
CA LEU A 274 0.29 -12.38 -6.43
C LEU A 274 1.78 -12.64 -6.74
N CYS A 275 2.70 -11.86 -6.17
CA CYS A 275 4.15 -12.11 -6.31
C CYS A 275 4.55 -13.47 -5.76
N ILE A 276 3.98 -13.87 -4.61
CA ILE A 276 4.23 -15.18 -4.01
C ILE A 276 3.76 -16.28 -4.94
N VAL A 277 2.52 -16.19 -5.43
CA VAL A 277 1.95 -17.20 -6.33
C VAL A 277 2.78 -17.31 -7.60
N GLU A 278 3.10 -16.18 -8.24
CA GLU A 278 3.86 -16.16 -9.49
C GLU A 278 5.27 -16.74 -9.32
N HIS A 279 5.94 -16.46 -8.19
CA HIS A 279 7.27 -17.00 -7.90
C HIS A 279 7.27 -18.52 -7.74
N PHE A 280 6.31 -19.05 -6.99
CA PHE A 280 6.21 -20.49 -6.76
C PHE A 280 5.67 -21.24 -7.98
N CYS A 281 4.90 -20.59 -8.85
CA CYS A 281 4.42 -21.18 -10.10
C CYS A 281 5.45 -21.12 -11.24
N SER A 282 6.23 -20.04 -11.33
CA SER A 282 7.18 -19.84 -12.45
C SER A 282 8.40 -20.73 -12.35
N GLN A 283 8.91 -20.96 -11.14
CA GLN A 283 10.22 -21.55 -10.95
C GLN A 283 10.17 -22.81 -10.07
N PRO A 284 10.51 -24.00 -10.61
CA PRO A 284 10.43 -25.25 -9.85
C PRO A 284 11.47 -25.32 -8.72
N VAL A 285 12.61 -24.62 -8.85
CA VAL A 285 13.64 -24.57 -7.80
C VAL A 285 13.21 -23.75 -6.57
N SER A 286 12.10 -23.00 -6.65
CA SER A 286 11.49 -22.30 -5.50
C SER A 286 11.03 -23.28 -4.41
N VAL A 287 10.99 -24.59 -4.67
CA VAL A 287 10.79 -25.63 -3.65
C VAL A 287 11.84 -25.55 -2.52
N LEU A 288 13.03 -25.03 -2.81
CA LEU A 288 14.12 -24.83 -1.85
C LEU A 288 13.93 -23.55 -0.99
N CYS A 289 12.99 -22.68 -1.33
CA CYS A 289 12.67 -21.46 -0.59
C CYS A 289 11.86 -21.82 0.67
N CYS A 290 12.55 -22.35 1.68
CA CYS A 290 12.00 -22.76 2.97
C CYS A 290 12.96 -22.39 4.10
N GLN A 291 12.56 -22.64 5.35
CA GLN A 291 13.48 -22.55 6.47
C GLN A 291 14.63 -23.56 6.29
N LEU A 292 15.82 -23.21 6.77
CA LEU A 292 17.07 -23.96 6.57
C LEU A 292 16.95 -25.49 6.80
N VAL A 293 16.23 -25.91 7.84
CA VAL A 293 16.08 -27.33 8.20
C VAL A 293 15.32 -28.09 7.11
N ASP A 294 14.26 -27.50 6.57
CA ASP A 294 13.43 -28.12 5.54
C ASP A 294 14.06 -27.96 4.16
N ALA A 295 14.77 -26.85 3.92
CA ALA A 295 15.53 -26.64 2.68
C ALA A 295 16.61 -27.72 2.50
N LYS A 296 17.34 -28.10 3.56
CA LYS A 296 18.34 -29.19 3.51
C LYS A 296 17.71 -30.55 3.19
N LYS A 297 16.63 -30.91 3.87
CA LYS A 297 15.88 -32.16 3.59
C LYS A 297 15.36 -32.20 2.16
N ARG A 298 14.91 -31.06 1.62
CA ARG A 298 14.47 -30.94 0.23
C ARG A 298 15.63 -31.02 -0.74
N ALA A 299 16.79 -30.45 -0.41
CA ALA A 299 18.00 -30.57 -1.22
C ALA A 299 18.45 -32.03 -1.36
N ASP A 300 18.36 -32.83 -0.29
CA ASP A 300 18.71 -34.26 -0.34
C ASP A 300 17.78 -35.05 -1.26
N SER A 301 16.49 -34.71 -1.28
CA SER A 301 15.44 -35.40 -2.05
C SER A 301 15.29 -34.92 -3.50
N LEU A 302 16.13 -34.00 -3.99
CA LEU A 302 16.06 -33.51 -5.38
C LEU A 302 16.27 -34.63 -6.40
N SER A 303 15.46 -34.62 -7.47
CA SER A 303 15.65 -35.45 -8.65
C SER A 303 16.70 -34.85 -9.60
N HIS A 304 17.18 -35.66 -10.54
CA HIS A 304 18.16 -35.24 -11.56
C HIS A 304 17.69 -34.01 -12.36
N ASP A 305 16.42 -33.97 -12.79
CA ASP A 305 15.87 -32.83 -13.54
C ASP A 305 15.88 -31.53 -12.71
N GLN A 306 15.65 -31.62 -11.40
CA GLN A 306 15.74 -30.46 -10.52
C GLN A 306 17.19 -30.01 -10.32
N CYS A 307 18.14 -30.94 -10.27
CA CYS A 307 19.57 -30.65 -10.29
C CYS A 307 19.98 -29.95 -11.60
N GLU A 308 19.46 -30.38 -12.75
CA GLU A 308 19.68 -29.66 -14.02
C GLU A 308 19.10 -28.25 -14.00
N ASN A 309 17.91 -28.08 -13.42
CA ASN A 309 17.31 -26.75 -13.28
C ASN A 309 18.21 -25.84 -12.44
N ILE A 310 18.82 -26.35 -11.38
CA ILE A 310 19.81 -25.63 -10.56
C ILE A 310 21.05 -25.24 -11.40
N ARG A 311 21.56 -26.16 -12.22
CA ARG A 311 22.70 -25.90 -13.13
C ARG A 311 22.37 -24.84 -14.19
N LYS A 312 21.09 -24.71 -14.59
CA LYS A 312 20.64 -23.71 -15.57
C LYS A 312 20.61 -22.28 -15.00
N LEU A 313 20.62 -22.08 -13.68
CA LEU A 313 20.56 -20.73 -13.10
C LEU A 313 21.77 -19.88 -13.48
N PRO A 314 21.57 -18.59 -13.84
CA PRO A 314 22.65 -17.65 -14.14
C PRO A 314 23.63 -17.46 -12.98
N SER A 315 23.13 -17.32 -11.75
CA SER A 315 23.99 -17.16 -10.57
C SER A 315 24.86 -18.39 -10.31
N PHE A 316 24.33 -19.59 -10.56
CA PHE A 316 25.07 -20.83 -10.41
C PHE A 316 26.15 -20.97 -11.48
N ARG A 317 25.87 -20.55 -12.73
CA ARG A 317 26.89 -20.53 -13.79
C ARG A 317 28.07 -19.63 -13.42
N ARG A 318 27.80 -18.43 -12.89
CA ARG A 318 28.85 -17.51 -12.39
C ARG A 318 29.68 -18.12 -11.26
N TYR A 319 29.04 -18.90 -10.38
CA TYR A 319 29.74 -19.62 -9.32
C TYR A 319 30.66 -20.72 -9.88
N VAL A 320 30.18 -21.48 -10.85
CA VAL A 320 30.97 -22.52 -11.50
C VAL A 320 32.17 -21.93 -12.24
N GLU A 321 32.02 -20.77 -12.87
CA GLU A 321 33.10 -20.04 -13.55
C GLU A 321 34.21 -19.54 -12.60
N SER A 322 33.87 -19.22 -11.34
CA SER A 322 34.86 -18.77 -10.36
C SER A 322 35.60 -19.91 -9.66
N GLN A 323 35.19 -21.16 -9.89
CA GLN A 323 35.70 -22.33 -9.20
C GLN A 323 36.83 -23.03 -9.99
N VAL A 324 37.70 -23.75 -9.27
CA VAL A 324 38.77 -24.58 -9.85
C VAL A 324 38.21 -25.69 -10.74
N SER A 325 38.91 -25.98 -11.84
CA SER A 325 38.53 -26.94 -12.89
C SER A 325 38.12 -28.33 -12.41
N GLU A 326 38.76 -28.88 -11.38
CA GLU A 326 38.39 -30.19 -10.80
C GLU A 326 37.00 -30.16 -10.14
N LYS A 327 36.70 -29.10 -9.39
CA LYS A 327 35.40 -28.91 -8.74
C LYS A 327 34.32 -28.56 -9.77
N GLN A 328 34.68 -27.90 -10.87
CA GLN A 328 33.77 -27.62 -11.97
C GLN A 328 33.25 -28.92 -12.62
N ILE A 329 34.13 -29.90 -12.87
CA ILE A 329 33.73 -31.20 -13.41
C ILE A 329 32.81 -31.93 -12.42
N ALA A 330 33.14 -31.92 -11.13
CA ALA A 330 32.33 -32.55 -10.09
C ALA A 330 30.93 -31.92 -9.98
N LEU A 331 30.80 -30.59 -10.00
CA LEU A 331 29.51 -29.88 -9.93
C LEU A 331 28.59 -30.15 -11.13
N LEU A 332 29.19 -30.34 -12.31
CA LEU A 332 28.44 -30.57 -13.55
C LEU A 332 28.07 -32.04 -13.75
N THR A 333 28.86 -32.97 -13.23
CA THR A 333 28.69 -34.42 -13.49
C THR A 333 28.03 -35.15 -12.32
N GLU A 334 28.40 -34.82 -11.07
CA GLU A 334 27.95 -35.55 -9.89
C GLU A 334 26.83 -34.80 -9.16
N ASP A 335 25.65 -35.45 -9.06
CA ASP A 335 24.49 -34.86 -8.40
C ASP A 335 24.63 -34.85 -6.87
N THR A 336 25.34 -35.82 -6.29
CA THR A 336 25.58 -35.89 -4.84
C THR A 336 26.42 -34.70 -4.36
N TYR A 337 27.50 -34.40 -5.08
CA TYR A 337 28.34 -33.25 -4.81
C TYR A 337 27.59 -31.92 -5.01
N LEU A 338 26.76 -31.84 -6.05
CA LEU A 338 25.89 -30.68 -6.25
C LEU A 338 24.93 -30.48 -5.05
N LYS A 339 24.30 -31.54 -4.54
CA LYS A 339 23.41 -31.44 -3.37
C LYS A 339 24.14 -30.90 -2.14
N GLU A 340 25.31 -31.43 -1.82
CA GLU A 340 26.12 -30.94 -0.68
C GLU A 340 26.51 -29.47 -0.85
N THR A 341 26.89 -29.05 -2.06
CA THR A 341 27.23 -27.65 -2.32
C THR A 341 26.01 -26.75 -2.25
N THR A 342 24.85 -27.16 -2.76
CA THR A 342 23.62 -26.36 -2.64
C THR A 342 23.22 -26.13 -1.19
N GLN A 343 23.42 -27.09 -0.29
CA GLN A 343 23.16 -26.89 1.14
C GLN A 343 24.05 -25.81 1.74
N LYS A 344 25.35 -25.81 1.43
CA LYS A 344 26.30 -24.78 1.88
C LYS A 344 25.92 -23.41 1.33
N LEU A 345 25.60 -23.33 0.03
CA LEU A 345 25.20 -22.07 -0.59
C LEU A 345 23.88 -21.52 -0.02
N LEU A 346 22.93 -22.39 0.35
CA LEU A 346 21.70 -21.98 1.04
C LEU A 346 22.00 -21.45 2.44
N GLU A 347 22.87 -22.09 3.21
CA GLU A 347 23.33 -21.57 4.51
C GLU A 347 23.95 -20.18 4.36
N ASP A 348 24.86 -20.02 3.41
CA ASP A 348 25.51 -18.74 3.11
C ASP A 348 24.50 -17.65 2.74
N LEU A 349 23.45 -17.99 1.98
CA LEU A 349 22.38 -17.06 1.64
C LEU A 349 21.56 -16.63 2.86
N HIS A 350 21.19 -17.56 3.73
CA HIS A 350 20.45 -17.25 4.95
C HIS A 350 21.26 -16.37 5.91
N VAL A 351 22.55 -16.69 6.11
CA VAL A 351 23.48 -15.86 6.91
C VAL A 351 23.60 -14.47 6.28
N TYR A 352 23.74 -14.40 4.96
CA TYR A 352 23.77 -13.13 4.25
C TYR A 352 22.49 -12.31 4.48
N HIS A 353 21.30 -12.91 4.48
CA HIS A 353 20.05 -12.18 4.73
C HIS A 353 19.91 -11.65 6.15
N GLU A 354 20.31 -12.45 7.16
CA GLU A 354 20.34 -11.99 8.55
C GLU A 354 21.31 -10.82 8.73
N ASN A 355 22.48 -10.93 8.09
CA ASN A 355 23.51 -9.92 8.17
C ASN A 355 23.09 -8.63 7.45
N TYR A 356 22.57 -8.76 6.22
CA TYR A 356 22.08 -7.67 5.40
C TYR A 356 21.01 -6.85 6.11
N LEU A 357 19.99 -7.51 6.68
CA LEU A 357 18.88 -6.83 7.36
C LEU A 357 19.32 -6.10 8.63
N SER A 358 20.26 -6.68 9.39
CA SER A 358 20.81 -6.05 10.60
C SER A 358 21.58 -4.78 10.23
N VAL A 359 22.47 -4.86 9.24
CA VAL A 359 23.25 -3.71 8.78
C VAL A 359 22.37 -2.65 8.14
N LEU A 360 21.34 -3.05 7.39
CA LEU A 360 20.38 -2.11 6.79
C LEU A 360 19.63 -1.29 7.85
N ARG A 361 19.24 -1.91 8.98
CA ARG A 361 18.61 -1.17 10.09
C ARG A 361 19.57 -0.18 10.73
N CYS A 362 20.84 -0.55 10.88
CA CYS A 362 21.86 0.37 11.36
C CYS A 362 22.10 1.53 10.39
N LEU A 363 22.11 1.26 9.08
CA LEU A 363 22.19 2.31 8.07
C LEU A 363 20.93 3.17 8.05
N HIS A 364 19.75 2.62 8.32
CA HIS A 364 18.52 3.41 8.42
C HIS A 364 18.60 4.41 9.57
N VAL A 365 19.01 3.96 10.75
CA VAL A 365 19.30 4.84 11.89
C VAL A 365 20.35 5.87 11.49
N PHE A 366 21.39 5.47 10.75
CA PHE A 366 22.36 6.40 10.18
C PHE A 366 21.69 7.52 9.37
N THR A 367 20.93 7.15 8.34
CA THR A 367 20.28 8.10 7.43
C THR A 367 19.18 8.94 8.06
N SER A 368 18.47 8.46 9.09
CA SER A 368 17.38 9.22 9.72
C SER A 368 17.86 10.43 10.51
N PHE A 369 19.10 10.42 10.98
CA PHE A 369 19.70 11.54 11.71
C PHE A 369 20.37 12.56 10.78
N LEU A 370 20.50 12.25 9.48
CA LEU A 370 21.13 13.16 8.53
C LEU A 370 20.14 14.22 8.03
N PRO A 371 20.50 15.51 8.10
CA PRO A 371 19.72 16.55 7.43
C PRO A 371 19.84 16.38 5.92
N LYS A 372 18.72 16.52 5.19
CA LYS A 372 18.54 16.34 3.73
C LYS A 372 18.20 14.94 3.22
N TYR A 373 18.31 13.88 4.02
CA TYR A 373 17.89 12.50 3.68
C TYR A 373 18.29 12.04 2.26
N PRO A 374 19.59 12.03 1.91
CA PRO A 374 20.04 11.71 0.55
C PRO A 374 19.63 10.30 0.10
N LEU A 375 19.65 9.31 1.02
CA LEU A 375 19.28 7.91 0.76
C LEU A 375 17.82 7.58 1.10
N GLY A 376 17.00 8.60 1.38
CA GLY A 376 15.60 8.46 1.76
C GLY A 376 15.33 8.57 3.27
N LYS A 377 14.07 8.85 3.60
CA LYS A 377 13.60 9.03 4.99
C LYS A 377 13.16 7.72 5.63
N GLN A 378 12.66 6.79 4.82
CA GLN A 378 12.05 5.56 5.29
C GLN A 378 12.93 4.35 4.94
N ILE A 379 12.88 3.32 5.77
CA ILE A 379 13.63 2.07 5.55
C ILE A 379 13.38 1.43 4.17
N ARG A 380 12.18 1.63 3.60
CA ARG A 380 11.84 1.13 2.25
C ARG A 380 12.64 1.80 1.14
N GLU A 381 12.90 3.11 1.25
CA GLU A 381 13.64 3.87 0.23
C GLU A 381 15.10 3.45 0.26
N LEU A 382 15.66 3.34 1.47
CA LEU A 382 17.00 2.79 1.67
C LEU A 382 17.12 1.37 1.14
N HIS A 383 16.15 0.49 1.47
CA HIS A 383 16.15 -0.88 0.96
C HIS A 383 16.11 -0.91 -0.57
N CYS A 384 15.24 -0.13 -1.22
CA CYS A 384 15.25 -0.03 -2.69
C CYS A 384 16.62 0.42 -3.20
N ALA A 385 17.15 1.53 -2.69
CA ALA A 385 18.45 2.08 -3.09
C ALA A 385 19.60 1.08 -2.94
N CYS A 386 19.61 0.30 -1.85
CA CYS A 386 20.60 -0.76 -1.61
C CYS A 386 20.48 -1.95 -2.56
N LEU A 387 19.29 -2.19 -3.14
CA LEU A 387 19.09 -3.26 -4.12
C LEU A 387 19.44 -2.81 -5.55
N GLU A 388 19.21 -1.55 -5.91
CA GLU A 388 19.45 -1.05 -7.29
C GLU A 388 20.93 -0.99 -7.60
N ASN A 389 21.69 -0.32 -6.74
CA ASN A 389 23.11 -0.07 -6.93
C ASN A 389 23.89 -0.43 -5.67
N GLN A 390 25.18 -0.67 -5.87
CA GLN A 390 26.10 -0.68 -4.76
C GLN A 390 26.10 0.69 -4.08
N VAL A 391 25.69 0.73 -2.81
CA VAL A 391 25.46 2.00 -2.09
C VAL A 391 26.71 2.88 -2.07
N TRP A 392 27.91 2.29 -2.05
CA TRP A 392 29.16 3.06 -2.03
C TRP A 392 29.52 3.75 -3.36
N GLU A 393 28.88 3.37 -4.47
CA GLU A 393 29.12 4.00 -5.77
C GLU A 393 28.22 5.22 -5.99
N THR A 394 27.18 5.41 -5.17
CA THR A 394 26.26 6.52 -5.34
C THR A 394 26.81 7.81 -4.73
N GLU A 395 26.68 8.91 -5.46
CA GLU A 395 27.06 10.26 -4.99
C GLU A 395 26.26 10.67 -3.73
N GLU A 396 25.05 10.13 -3.59
CA GLU A 396 24.17 10.31 -2.43
C GLU A 396 24.79 9.73 -1.15
N TYR A 397 25.45 8.57 -1.25
CA TYR A 397 26.15 7.98 -0.12
C TYR A 397 27.40 8.77 0.24
N GLU A 398 28.18 9.24 -0.73
CA GLU A 398 29.33 10.09 -0.43
C GLU A 398 28.90 11.39 0.26
N SER A 399 27.82 12.01 -0.21
CA SER A 399 27.19 13.16 0.45
C SER A 399 26.79 12.83 1.88
N SER A 400 26.21 11.64 2.10
CA SER A 400 25.83 11.16 3.43
C SER A 400 27.04 11.00 4.35
N LEU A 401 28.16 10.44 3.87
CA LEU A 401 29.40 10.32 4.63
C LEU A 401 30.00 11.69 4.96
N GLN A 402 29.93 12.65 4.04
CA GLN A 402 30.39 14.02 4.30
C GLN A 402 29.54 14.71 5.38
N LEU A 403 28.23 14.48 5.40
CA LEU A 403 27.34 14.96 6.47
C LEU A 403 27.57 14.22 7.79
N ALA A 404 27.84 12.91 7.75
CA ALA A 404 28.24 12.08 8.89
C ALA A 404 29.43 12.69 9.63
N ARG A 405 30.43 13.06 8.83
CA ARG A 405 31.67 13.69 9.26
C ARG A 405 31.48 15.10 9.80
N MET A 406 30.26 15.61 9.88
CA MET A 406 29.94 16.92 10.45
C MET A 406 28.97 16.83 11.64
N LEU A 407 28.57 15.62 12.05
CA LEU A 407 27.65 15.40 13.17
C LEU A 407 28.25 15.83 14.53
N ASN A 408 27.36 16.20 15.44
CA ASN A 408 27.65 16.56 16.82
C ASN A 408 27.92 15.32 17.68
N LYS A 409 28.58 15.51 18.83
CA LYS A 409 28.89 14.44 19.78
C LYS A 409 27.65 13.78 20.37
N SER A 410 26.67 14.55 20.83
CA SER A 410 25.43 14.03 21.42
C SER A 410 24.70 13.09 20.46
N ASP A 411 24.60 13.54 19.21
CA ASP A 411 23.86 12.84 18.17
C ASP A 411 24.60 11.57 17.78
N LEU A 412 25.94 11.59 17.67
CA LEU A 412 26.72 10.38 17.43
C LEU A 412 26.62 9.34 18.56
N VAL A 413 26.52 9.77 19.81
CA VAL A 413 26.38 8.83 20.94
C VAL A 413 25.00 8.19 20.96
N THR A 414 23.91 8.96 20.78
CA THR A 414 22.55 8.39 20.70
C THR A 414 22.42 7.45 19.51
N MET A 415 23.08 7.79 18.40
CA MET A 415 23.18 6.94 17.20
C MET A 415 23.85 5.60 17.46
N LEU A 416 25.02 5.64 18.08
CA LEU A 416 25.76 4.42 18.40
C LEU A 416 25.00 3.56 19.43
N GLN A 417 24.31 4.18 20.39
CA GLN A 417 23.44 3.47 21.32
C GLN A 417 22.29 2.75 20.61
N GLN A 418 21.57 3.44 19.71
CA GLN A 418 20.50 2.82 18.92
C GLN A 418 21.01 1.70 18.00
N CYS A 419 22.19 1.88 17.38
CA CYS A 419 22.81 0.82 16.59
C CYS A 419 23.18 -0.40 17.45
N VAL A 420 23.70 -0.19 18.66
CA VAL A 420 24.02 -1.29 19.58
C VAL A 420 22.75 -2.02 20.03
N GLU A 421 21.65 -1.31 20.32
CA GLU A 421 20.36 -1.93 20.64
C GLU A 421 19.82 -2.78 19.47
N ILE A 422 19.99 -2.30 18.23
CA ILE A 422 19.60 -3.05 17.01
C ILE A 422 20.43 -4.33 16.86
N PHE A 423 21.75 -4.26 17.07
CA PHE A 423 22.61 -5.45 16.97
C PHE A 423 22.43 -6.43 18.14
N VAL A 424 22.10 -5.94 19.35
CA VAL A 424 21.81 -6.80 20.50
C VAL A 424 20.45 -7.50 20.33
N SER A 425 19.51 -6.88 19.62
CA SER A 425 18.22 -7.48 19.30
C SER A 425 18.25 -8.39 18.07
N SER A 426 19.31 -8.36 17.25
CA SER A 426 19.50 -9.29 16.13
C SER A 426 20.25 -10.55 16.57
N SER A 427 19.73 -11.73 16.18
CA SER A 427 20.18 -13.04 16.64
C SER A 427 21.41 -13.58 15.91
N GLY A 428 22.38 -12.74 15.55
CA GLY A 428 23.55 -13.13 14.78
C GLY A 428 24.80 -13.24 15.65
N LYS A 429 25.36 -14.46 15.78
CA LYS A 429 26.61 -14.74 16.51
C LYS A 429 27.85 -14.02 15.93
N GLU A 430 27.75 -13.50 14.71
CA GLU A 430 28.83 -12.74 14.05
C GLU A 430 28.86 -11.26 14.45
N PHE A 431 27.77 -10.75 15.04
CA PHE A 431 27.69 -9.36 15.45
C PHE A 431 28.37 -9.07 16.79
N ASP A 432 28.70 -10.09 17.59
CA ASP A 432 29.37 -9.90 18.89
C ASP A 432 30.65 -9.08 18.74
N ASN A 433 31.48 -9.40 17.73
CA ASN A 433 32.71 -8.63 17.44
C ASN A 433 32.43 -7.19 17.01
N THR A 434 31.35 -6.96 16.26
CA THR A 434 30.98 -5.61 15.83
C THR A 434 30.38 -4.79 16.97
N VAL A 435 29.64 -5.45 17.86
CA VAL A 435 29.01 -4.88 19.05
C VAL A 435 30.09 -4.54 20.08
N GLU A 436 31.11 -5.39 20.24
CA GLU A 436 32.26 -5.11 21.09
C GLU A 436 33.02 -3.86 20.61
N LYS A 437 33.31 -3.76 19.31
CA LYS A 437 33.94 -2.56 18.73
C LYS A 437 33.07 -1.30 18.88
N LEU A 438 31.75 -1.41 18.68
CA LEU A 438 30.83 -0.29 18.90
C LEU A 438 30.76 0.12 20.38
N LYS A 439 30.80 -0.84 21.31
CA LYS A 439 30.90 -0.57 22.76
C LYS A 439 32.25 0.08 23.10
N GLU A 440 33.35 -0.34 22.48
CA GLU A 440 34.65 0.32 22.63
C GLU A 440 34.57 1.79 22.20
N PHE A 441 33.99 2.09 21.04
CA PHE A 441 33.77 3.48 20.60
C PHE A 441 32.91 4.27 21.58
N LEU A 442 31.82 3.70 22.10
CA LEU A 442 31.00 4.34 23.14
C LEU A 442 31.80 4.65 24.41
N THR A 443 32.63 3.72 24.89
CA THR A 443 33.50 3.99 26.05
C THR A 443 34.55 5.04 25.76
N GLN A 444 35.05 5.15 24.53
CA GLN A 444 35.98 6.19 24.11
C GLN A 444 35.30 7.57 24.08
N PHE A 445 34.04 7.67 23.63
CA PHE A 445 33.28 8.92 23.69
C PHE A 445 32.96 9.38 25.11
N GLN A 446 32.67 8.44 26.03
CA GLN A 446 32.48 8.72 27.46
C GLN A 446 33.78 9.16 28.13
N LYS A 447 34.92 8.52 27.81
CA LYS A 447 36.25 8.95 28.31
C LYS A 447 36.62 10.37 27.86
N LEU A 448 36.15 10.81 26.71
CA LEU A 448 36.32 12.19 26.23
C LEU A 448 35.40 13.20 26.93
N GLU A 449 34.33 12.79 27.63
CA GLU A 449 33.53 13.71 28.47
C GLU A 449 34.26 14.11 29.75
N GLY A 450 35.22 13.30 30.21
CA GLY A 450 36.05 13.61 31.38
C GLY A 450 37.12 14.69 31.17
N GLY A 451 37.26 15.24 29.95
CA GLY A 451 38.22 16.30 29.62
C GLY A 451 37.52 17.63 29.32
N LEU A 452 37.44 18.53 30.31
CA LEU A 452 36.86 19.86 30.18
C LEU A 452 37.56 20.73 29.12
N CYS A 453 36.78 21.40 28.26
CA CYS A 453 37.10 22.74 27.74
C CYS A 453 35.78 23.53 27.59
N SER A 454 35.82 24.78 28.05
CA SER A 454 34.73 25.73 28.35
C SER A 454 33.68 25.98 27.24
N PRO A 455 32.42 26.32 27.63
CA PRO A 455 31.41 26.80 26.68
C PRO A 455 31.60 28.30 26.41
N GLU A 456 31.97 28.68 25.18
CA GLU A 456 31.64 30.02 24.69
C GLU A 456 30.24 29.97 24.07
N ASN A 457 29.29 30.56 24.80
CA ASN A 457 27.93 30.81 24.36
C ASN A 457 27.92 31.64 23.08
N ASN A 458 27.20 31.17 22.05
CA ASN A 458 26.46 32.03 21.13
C ASN A 458 25.29 31.22 20.56
N TYR A 459 24.11 31.42 21.17
CA TYR A 459 22.84 31.01 20.60
C TYR A 459 22.38 32.09 19.60
N LEU A 460 22.07 31.69 18.36
CA LEU A 460 21.13 32.43 17.52
C LEU A 460 20.24 31.44 16.72
N PRO A 461 18.97 31.81 16.44
CA PRO A 461 17.91 30.84 16.14
C PRO A 461 17.89 30.33 14.70
N CYS A 462 17.48 29.07 14.55
CA CYS A 462 17.24 28.37 13.29
C CYS A 462 16.04 28.95 12.53
N SER A 463 16.23 29.43 11.30
CA SER A 463 15.28 29.14 10.19
C SER A 463 15.75 29.53 8.78
N PHE A 464 16.72 30.44 8.59
CA PHE A 464 16.96 31.02 7.25
C PHE A 464 18.36 30.81 6.61
N MET A 465 19.25 30.00 7.20
CA MET A 465 20.69 30.02 6.85
C MET A 465 21.25 28.77 6.13
N HIS A 466 20.43 27.80 5.72
CA HIS A 466 20.98 26.53 5.22
C HIS A 466 21.81 26.65 3.92
N HIS A 467 21.44 27.55 3.00
CA HIS A 467 22.17 27.72 1.73
C HIS A 467 23.46 28.54 1.90
N PHE A 468 23.46 29.52 2.80
CA PHE A 468 24.65 30.35 3.05
C PHE A 468 25.69 29.60 3.89
N PHE A 469 25.24 28.74 4.82
CA PHE A 469 26.10 27.93 5.69
C PHE A 469 26.85 26.83 4.92
N LEU A 470 26.23 26.19 3.91
CA LEU A 470 26.93 25.21 3.05
C LEU A 470 28.00 25.86 2.17
N LYS A 471 27.72 27.05 1.62
CA LYS A 471 28.67 27.76 0.76
C LYS A 471 29.88 28.26 1.57
N THR A 472 29.64 28.80 2.75
CA THR A 472 30.72 29.17 3.69
C THR A 472 31.46 27.95 4.25
N LEU A 473 30.83 26.79 4.42
CA LEU A 473 31.51 25.56 4.85
C LEU A 473 32.39 24.92 3.76
N LEU A 474 32.02 25.03 2.48
CA LEU A 474 32.86 24.60 1.36
C LEU A 474 34.10 25.51 1.23
N GLU A 475 33.94 26.82 1.36
CA GLU A 475 35.05 27.78 1.46
C GLU A 475 35.94 27.53 2.70
N LEU A 476 35.37 27.00 3.79
CA LEU A 476 36.12 26.58 4.97
C LEU A 476 36.81 25.20 4.82
N LYS A 477 36.46 24.39 3.81
CA LYS A 477 37.11 23.10 3.52
C LYS A 477 38.47 23.31 2.85
N GLU A 478 38.62 24.36 2.04
CA GLU A 478 39.90 24.76 1.45
C GLU A 478 40.88 25.32 2.50
N SER A 479 40.39 25.99 3.54
CA SER A 479 41.21 26.56 4.63
C SER A 479 41.54 25.57 5.76
N ARG A 480 40.98 24.35 5.76
CA ARG A 480 41.18 23.33 6.81
C ARG A 480 42.39 22.41 6.63
N ARG A 481 43.16 22.51 5.53
CA ARG A 481 44.33 21.63 5.30
C ARG A 481 45.48 21.77 6.32
N TYR A 482 45.42 22.74 7.24
CA TYR A 482 46.50 23.02 8.21
C TYR A 482 46.10 23.11 9.69
N LYS A 483 44.86 22.75 10.09
CA LYS A 483 44.50 22.62 11.52
C LYS A 483 44.64 21.16 11.95
N LYS A 484 45.43 20.89 13.00
CA LYS A 484 45.49 19.56 13.63
C LYS A 484 44.08 19.16 14.04
N LEU A 485 43.58 18.07 13.47
CA LEU A 485 42.28 17.50 13.80
C LEU A 485 42.21 17.26 15.31
N THR A 486 41.09 17.64 15.91
CA THR A 486 40.86 17.36 17.33
C THR A 486 40.76 15.85 17.55
N LYS A 487 41.12 15.35 18.74
CA LYS A 487 41.01 13.91 19.07
C LYS A 487 39.58 13.39 18.86
N PHE A 488 38.58 14.24 19.07
CA PHE A 488 37.18 13.95 18.80
C PHE A 488 36.89 13.81 17.30
N GLU A 489 37.42 14.69 16.46
CA GLU A 489 37.25 14.60 15.01
C GLU A 489 37.91 13.33 14.45
N MET A 490 39.09 12.94 14.94
CA MET A 490 39.74 11.70 14.53
C MET A 490 38.88 10.47 14.88
N LEU A 491 38.38 10.39 16.12
CA LEU A 491 37.49 9.30 16.53
C LEU A 491 36.16 9.27 15.75
N ARG A 492 35.65 10.44 15.36
CA ARG A 492 34.48 10.50 14.48
C ARG A 492 34.80 9.95 13.08
N PHE A 493 35.96 10.28 12.51
CA PHE A 493 36.37 9.70 11.24
C PHE A 493 36.54 8.18 11.36
N ASP A 494 37.18 7.70 12.42
CA ASP A 494 37.37 6.26 12.66
C ASP A 494 36.03 5.52 12.76
N VAL A 495 35.03 6.10 13.44
CA VAL A 495 33.67 5.53 13.52
C VAL A 495 32.97 5.53 12.18
N VAL A 496 33.03 6.62 11.43
CA VAL A 496 32.39 6.72 10.12
C VAL A 496 33.05 5.77 9.12
N ASP A 497 34.37 5.67 9.12
CA ASP A 497 35.11 4.77 8.25
C ASP A 497 34.90 3.30 8.67
N TYR A 498 34.71 3.01 9.96
CA TYR A 498 34.28 1.70 10.43
C TYR A 498 32.88 1.34 9.93
N ILE A 499 31.93 2.27 10.00
CA ILE A 499 30.57 2.07 9.45
C ILE A 499 30.63 1.87 7.93
N ASP A 500 31.45 2.64 7.20
CA ASP A 500 31.67 2.44 5.75
C ASP A 500 32.22 1.03 5.47
N SER A 501 33.20 0.57 6.26
CA SER A 501 33.72 -0.80 6.13
C SER A 501 32.64 -1.87 6.35
N LEU A 502 31.74 -1.64 7.30
CA LEU A 502 30.64 -2.53 7.62
C LEU A 502 29.58 -2.53 6.50
N VAL A 503 29.27 -1.37 5.94
CA VAL A 503 28.40 -1.24 4.75
C VAL A 503 29.00 -1.98 3.55
N ARG A 504 30.28 -1.79 3.24
CA ARG A 504 30.94 -2.47 2.10
C ARG A 504 30.97 -3.98 2.23
N ASN A 505 31.15 -4.50 3.44
CA ASN A 505 31.25 -5.95 3.67
C ASN A 505 29.89 -6.65 3.59
N TYR A 506 28.82 -6.02 4.11
CA TYR A 506 27.53 -6.69 4.31
C TYR A 506 26.40 -6.21 3.39
N LEU A 507 26.44 -4.98 2.85
CA LEU A 507 25.40 -4.43 1.95
C LEU A 507 25.73 -4.62 0.46
N VAL A 508 26.32 -5.76 0.11
CA VAL A 508 26.48 -6.14 -1.30
C VAL A 508 25.09 -6.49 -1.88
N PRO A 509 24.72 -6.05 -3.10
CA PRO A 509 23.45 -6.43 -3.71
C PRO A 509 23.27 -7.95 -3.87
N ALA A 510 22.03 -8.42 -3.74
CA ALA A 510 21.68 -9.84 -3.80
C ALA A 510 22.11 -10.53 -5.12
N ASN A 511 22.18 -9.77 -6.22
CA ASN A 511 22.56 -10.25 -7.55
C ASN A 511 23.99 -10.86 -7.62
N HIS A 512 24.87 -10.49 -6.67
CA HIS A 512 26.23 -11.01 -6.60
C HIS A 512 26.33 -12.32 -5.79
N LYS A 513 25.29 -12.69 -5.06
CA LYS A 513 25.25 -13.95 -4.32
C LYS A 513 24.76 -15.08 -5.23
N THR A 514 25.24 -16.28 -4.97
CA THR A 514 24.86 -17.48 -5.71
C THR A 514 23.47 -17.95 -5.30
N LEU A 515 22.69 -18.49 -6.22
CA LEU A 515 21.33 -19.01 -5.98
C LEU A 515 20.32 -17.99 -5.43
N HIS A 516 20.56 -16.70 -5.61
CA HIS A 516 19.64 -15.66 -5.14
C HIS A 516 18.26 -15.74 -5.81
N GLU A 517 18.15 -16.27 -7.03
CA GLU A 517 16.89 -16.39 -7.76
C GLU A 517 15.90 -17.36 -7.09
N ILE A 518 16.36 -18.23 -6.18
CA ILE A 518 15.47 -19.10 -5.38
C ILE A 518 14.63 -18.27 -4.40
N ALA A 519 15.25 -17.24 -3.80
CA ALA A 519 14.64 -16.40 -2.78
C ALA A 519 14.00 -15.13 -3.38
N TYR A 520 14.60 -14.55 -4.41
CA TYR A 520 14.19 -13.27 -4.99
C TYR A 520 13.30 -13.43 -6.22
N PHE A 521 12.15 -12.76 -6.21
CA PHE A 521 11.29 -12.62 -7.37
C PHE A 521 11.61 -11.33 -8.16
N ASN A 522 12.05 -11.45 -9.41
CA ASN A 522 12.49 -10.31 -10.25
C ASN A 522 11.57 -9.99 -11.45
N THR A 523 10.49 -10.75 -11.67
CA THR A 523 9.65 -10.60 -12.87
C THR A 523 8.66 -9.44 -12.74
N ALA A 524 9.16 -8.20 -12.84
CA ALA A 524 8.37 -6.99 -12.67
C ALA A 524 7.41 -6.67 -13.83
N SER A 525 7.73 -7.07 -15.06
CA SER A 525 6.90 -6.80 -16.24
C SER A 525 5.55 -7.50 -16.14
N VAL A 526 5.56 -8.79 -15.83
CA VAL A 526 4.37 -9.62 -15.67
C VAL A 526 3.50 -9.06 -14.53
N LEU A 527 4.10 -8.70 -13.40
CA LEU A 527 3.36 -8.10 -12.29
C LEU A 527 2.71 -6.77 -12.67
N ARG A 528 3.44 -5.90 -13.37
CA ARG A 528 2.93 -4.59 -13.81
C ARG A 528 1.75 -4.76 -14.76
N GLU A 529 1.79 -5.75 -15.64
CA GLU A 529 0.68 -6.04 -16.57
C GLU A 529 -0.57 -6.54 -15.84
N HIS A 530 -0.42 -7.40 -14.83
CA HIS A 530 -1.55 -7.95 -14.06
C HIS A 530 -2.16 -6.94 -13.07
N LEU A 531 -1.33 -6.17 -12.34
CA LEU A 531 -1.81 -5.21 -11.34
C LEU A 531 -2.22 -3.87 -11.97
N ASN A 532 -1.37 -3.33 -12.84
CA ASN A 532 -1.60 -2.06 -13.54
C ASN A 532 -1.96 -2.34 -14.99
N ALA A 533 -3.13 -2.95 -15.19
CA ALA A 533 -3.65 -3.18 -16.52
C ALA A 533 -3.84 -1.84 -17.25
N ALA A 534 -3.13 -1.66 -18.37
CA ALA A 534 -3.24 -0.49 -19.23
C ALA A 534 -3.92 -0.87 -20.56
N PRO A 535 -5.24 -1.17 -20.56
CA PRO A 535 -5.93 -1.68 -21.76
C PRO A 535 -5.87 -0.69 -22.92
N ARG A 536 -5.88 0.62 -22.63
CA ARG A 536 -5.74 1.66 -23.67
C ARG A 536 -4.39 1.61 -24.37
N ILE A 537 -3.28 1.37 -23.65
CA ILE A 537 -1.94 1.28 -24.24
C ILE A 537 -1.82 0.01 -25.08
N ALA A 538 -2.39 -1.10 -24.60
CA ALA A 538 -2.43 -2.36 -25.34
C ALA A 538 -3.23 -2.21 -26.65
N LEU A 539 -4.44 -1.63 -26.59
CA LEU A 539 -5.26 -1.36 -27.78
C LEU A 539 -4.56 -0.41 -28.75
N HIS A 540 -4.00 0.69 -28.25
CA HIS A 540 -3.26 1.64 -29.09
C HIS A 540 -2.06 0.99 -29.77
N THR A 541 -1.30 0.17 -29.04
CA THR A 541 -0.14 -0.55 -29.58
C THR A 541 -0.55 -1.61 -30.61
N ALA A 542 -1.64 -2.34 -30.34
CA ALA A 542 -2.18 -3.35 -31.25
C ALA A 542 -2.72 -2.74 -32.55
N LEU A 543 -3.41 -1.60 -32.45
CA LEU A 543 -4.01 -0.90 -33.58
C LEU A 543 -2.98 -0.10 -34.39
N ASN A 544 -1.89 0.40 -33.79
CA ASN A 544 -0.83 1.07 -34.54
C ASN A 544 0.17 0.09 -35.17
N ASN A 545 0.60 -0.90 -34.39
CA ASN A 545 1.66 -1.84 -34.74
C ASN A 545 1.20 -3.30 -34.54
N PRO A 546 0.37 -3.85 -35.44
CA PRO A 546 -0.13 -5.23 -35.35
C PRO A 546 1.00 -6.28 -35.44
N TYR A 547 2.16 -5.89 -35.99
CA TYR A 547 3.36 -6.71 -36.05
C TYR A 547 3.78 -7.28 -34.69
N ARG A 548 3.61 -6.53 -33.59
CA ARG A 548 4.03 -6.97 -32.24
C ARG A 548 3.32 -8.26 -31.80
N TYR A 549 2.09 -8.48 -32.27
CA TYR A 549 1.27 -9.64 -31.94
C TYR A 549 1.33 -10.72 -33.02
N LEU A 550 1.19 -10.34 -34.30
CA LEU A 550 1.08 -11.29 -35.42
C LEU A 550 2.45 -11.76 -35.96
N LYS A 551 3.55 -11.04 -35.68
CA LYS A 551 4.94 -11.35 -36.09
C LYS A 551 5.14 -11.69 -37.58
N ASN A 552 4.26 -11.22 -38.46
CA ASN A 552 4.40 -11.36 -39.92
C ASN A 552 5.30 -10.26 -40.50
N GLN A 553 6.30 -10.61 -41.29
CA GLN A 553 7.26 -9.66 -41.86
C GLN A 553 6.60 -8.62 -42.79
N GLU A 554 5.47 -8.97 -43.41
CA GLU A 554 4.71 -8.08 -44.31
C GLU A 554 4.03 -6.90 -43.60
N LEU A 555 3.92 -6.96 -42.27
CA LEU A 555 3.34 -5.93 -41.40
C LEU A 555 4.41 -5.03 -40.77
N LYS A 556 5.69 -5.24 -41.09
CA LYS A 556 6.77 -4.35 -40.63
C LYS A 556 6.68 -3.04 -41.41
N SER A 557 6.18 -2.03 -40.74
CA SER A 557 6.12 -0.66 -41.23
C SER A 557 6.89 0.24 -40.28
N ASP A 558 7.60 1.24 -40.82
CA ASP A 558 8.16 2.33 -40.04
C ASP A 558 7.02 3.14 -39.39
N GLU A 559 7.27 3.65 -38.18
CA GLU A 559 6.26 4.38 -37.40
C GLU A 559 5.62 5.51 -38.24
N GLY A 560 4.30 5.46 -38.39
CA GLY A 560 3.53 6.43 -39.16
C GLY A 560 3.19 6.03 -40.60
N SER A 561 3.76 4.95 -41.15
CA SER A 561 3.32 4.42 -42.46
C SER A 561 2.14 3.45 -42.33
N ILE A 562 1.18 3.57 -43.24
CA ILE A 562 0.04 2.64 -43.36
C ILE A 562 0.54 1.44 -44.18
N SER A 563 0.62 0.26 -43.55
CA SER A 563 0.87 -0.97 -44.32
C SER A 563 -0.42 -1.33 -45.04
N ASN A 564 -0.34 -1.46 -46.36
CA ASN A 564 -1.48 -1.85 -47.18
C ASN A 564 -1.97 -3.28 -46.85
N LYS A 565 -1.15 -4.11 -46.20
CA LYS A 565 -1.49 -5.47 -45.76
C LYS A 565 -1.96 -5.55 -44.30
N ALA A 566 -2.14 -4.42 -43.62
CA ALA A 566 -2.66 -4.40 -42.26
C ALA A 566 -4.14 -4.82 -42.20
N PRO A 567 -4.62 -5.35 -41.06
CA PRO A 567 -6.05 -5.58 -40.86
C PRO A 567 -6.87 -4.32 -41.06
N ASP A 568 -8.08 -4.44 -41.60
CA ASP A 568 -8.99 -3.31 -41.93
C ASP A 568 -9.14 -2.33 -40.75
N ILE A 569 -9.29 -2.84 -39.53
CA ILE A 569 -9.41 -2.05 -38.28
C ILE A 569 -8.19 -1.16 -38.04
N CYS A 570 -6.98 -1.67 -38.31
CA CYS A 570 -5.73 -0.94 -38.15
C CYS A 570 -5.62 0.19 -39.18
N ILE A 571 -6.05 -0.05 -40.43
CA ILE A 571 -6.05 0.96 -41.48
C ILE A 571 -7.04 2.09 -41.13
N VAL A 572 -8.28 1.71 -40.81
CA VAL A 572 -9.33 2.64 -40.37
C VAL A 572 -8.87 3.41 -39.12
N TYR A 573 -8.16 2.74 -38.21
CA TYR A 573 -7.55 3.40 -37.05
C TYR A 573 -6.38 4.34 -37.42
N LYS A 574 -5.55 4.06 -38.40
CA LYS A 574 -4.52 5.04 -38.79
C LYS A 574 -5.15 6.29 -39.43
N LEU A 575 -6.13 6.07 -40.30
CA LEU A 575 -6.88 7.16 -40.95
C LEU A 575 -7.66 8.03 -39.94
N HIS A 576 -8.28 7.45 -38.90
CA HIS A 576 -8.99 8.25 -37.89
C HIS A 576 -8.05 9.14 -37.03
N LEU A 577 -6.76 8.81 -36.93
CA LEU A 577 -5.78 9.63 -36.23
C LEU A 577 -5.40 10.87 -37.06
N GLU A 578 -5.30 10.71 -38.38
CA GLU A 578 -5.03 11.81 -39.32
C GLU A 578 -6.21 12.78 -39.44
N CYS A 579 -7.43 12.29 -39.27
CA CYS A 579 -8.64 13.11 -39.29
C CYS A 579 -8.77 14.03 -38.06
N GLY A 580 -9.55 15.11 -38.24
CA GLY A 580 -9.89 16.06 -37.17
C GLY A 580 -10.94 15.53 -36.18
N ARG A 581 -11.50 16.44 -35.38
CA ARG A 581 -12.52 16.11 -34.35
C ARG A 581 -13.83 15.55 -34.93
N LEU A 582 -14.23 16.03 -36.10
CA LEU A 582 -15.40 15.55 -36.85
C LEU A 582 -14.88 14.91 -38.12
N ILE A 583 -15.25 13.65 -38.33
CA ILE A 583 -14.84 12.83 -39.45
C ILE A 583 -16.05 12.69 -40.37
N ASN A 584 -15.89 13.05 -41.64
CA ASN A 584 -16.89 12.78 -42.67
C ASN A 584 -16.79 11.31 -43.08
N LEU A 585 -17.89 10.56 -43.02
CA LEU A 585 -17.90 9.14 -43.33
C LEU A 585 -17.57 8.83 -44.79
N VAL A 586 -17.97 9.71 -45.71
CA VAL A 586 -17.73 9.52 -47.15
C VAL A 586 -16.25 9.66 -47.49
N ASP A 587 -15.63 10.78 -47.09
CA ASP A 587 -14.20 11.01 -47.31
C ASP A 587 -13.32 9.93 -46.65
N TRP A 588 -13.76 9.44 -45.48
CA TRP A 588 -13.06 8.38 -44.76
C TRP A 588 -13.16 7.02 -45.46
N LEU A 589 -14.31 6.72 -46.06
CA LEU A 589 -14.51 5.53 -46.88
C LEU A 589 -13.67 5.58 -48.15
N GLU A 590 -13.64 6.74 -48.83
CA GLU A 590 -12.81 6.93 -50.01
C GLU A 590 -11.33 6.73 -49.67
N ALA A 591 -10.84 7.34 -48.59
CA ALA A 591 -9.49 7.13 -48.10
C ALA A 591 -9.20 5.64 -47.78
N PHE A 592 -10.13 4.93 -47.14
CA PHE A 592 -9.98 3.50 -46.88
C PHE A 592 -9.91 2.67 -48.17
N SER A 593 -10.81 2.94 -49.12
CA SER A 593 -10.86 2.22 -50.40
C SER A 593 -9.56 2.36 -51.18
N THR A 594 -8.96 3.56 -51.22
CA THR A 594 -7.70 3.79 -51.93
C THR A 594 -6.53 3.01 -51.32
N VAL A 595 -6.46 2.91 -49.99
CA VAL A 595 -5.40 2.15 -49.30
C VAL A 595 -5.55 0.64 -49.54
N VAL A 596 -6.77 0.12 -49.50
CA VAL A 596 -7.04 -1.32 -49.71
C VAL A 596 -6.83 -1.71 -51.17
N MET A 597 -7.29 -0.89 -52.13
CA MET A 597 -7.03 -1.12 -53.56
C MET A 597 -5.53 -1.10 -53.89
N ALA A 598 -4.75 -0.24 -53.21
CA ALA A 598 -3.29 -0.22 -53.32
C ALA A 598 -2.61 -1.46 -52.72
N ALA A 599 -3.32 -2.28 -51.93
CA ALA A 599 -2.82 -3.53 -51.37
C ALA A 599 -2.97 -4.72 -52.34
N GLU A 600 -4.06 -4.76 -53.10
CA GLU A 600 -4.42 -5.90 -53.95
C GLU A 600 -3.65 -5.96 -55.28
N GLY A 601 -2.92 -4.88 -55.63
CA GLY A 601 -2.12 -4.80 -56.85
C GLY A 601 -2.99 -4.67 -58.12
N PRO A 602 -2.40 -4.34 -59.29
CA PRO A 602 -3.17 -4.03 -60.51
C PRO A 602 -3.73 -5.26 -61.26
N ASN A 603 -3.97 -6.38 -60.57
CA ASN A 603 -4.39 -7.65 -61.19
C ASN A 603 -5.79 -8.10 -60.73
N ALA A 604 -6.80 -7.25 -60.89
CA ALA A 604 -8.19 -7.68 -60.84
C ALA A 604 -8.94 -7.14 -62.07
N ASP A 605 -9.47 -8.06 -62.87
CA ASP A 605 -10.18 -7.79 -64.12
C ASP A 605 -11.34 -6.81 -63.92
N ALA A 606 -11.40 -5.77 -64.77
CA ALA A 606 -12.32 -4.62 -64.70
C ALA A 606 -13.82 -4.94 -64.91
N ALA A 607 -14.24 -6.21 -64.79
CA ALA A 607 -15.62 -6.66 -65.00
C ALA A 607 -16.37 -7.00 -63.69
N SER A 608 -15.70 -6.97 -62.53
CA SER A 608 -16.30 -7.23 -61.21
C SER A 608 -16.13 -6.08 -60.20
N SER A 609 -15.87 -4.85 -60.67
CA SER A 609 -15.62 -3.67 -59.82
C SER A 609 -16.74 -3.41 -58.82
N ASP A 610 -18.00 -3.50 -59.25
CA ASP A 610 -19.15 -3.15 -58.40
C ASP A 610 -19.30 -4.10 -57.20
N GLN A 611 -18.97 -5.39 -57.36
CA GLN A 611 -19.01 -6.36 -56.25
C GLN A 611 -17.82 -6.20 -55.30
N VAL A 612 -16.65 -5.78 -55.83
CA VAL A 612 -15.46 -5.50 -55.02
C VAL A 612 -15.68 -4.24 -54.17
N ASP A 613 -16.35 -3.22 -54.73
CA ASP A 613 -16.71 -1.99 -54.03
C ASP A 613 -17.73 -2.26 -52.91
N ASP A 614 -18.73 -3.12 -53.14
CA ASP A 614 -19.69 -3.54 -52.10
C ASP A 614 -19.00 -4.29 -50.94
N ILE A 615 -18.00 -5.13 -51.24
CA ILE A 615 -17.23 -5.87 -50.23
C ILE A 615 -16.35 -4.90 -49.42
N ILE A 616 -15.69 -3.95 -50.07
CA ILE A 616 -14.88 -2.92 -49.39
C ILE A 616 -15.78 -2.05 -48.51
N HIS A 617 -16.97 -1.69 -48.99
CA HIS A 617 -17.96 -0.94 -48.22
C HIS A 617 -18.41 -1.71 -46.96
N ALA A 618 -18.72 -3.00 -47.08
CA ALA A 618 -19.09 -3.84 -45.94
C ALA A 618 -17.92 -4.01 -44.94
N ARG A 619 -16.69 -4.16 -45.42
CA ARG A 619 -15.47 -4.21 -44.58
C ARG A 619 -15.29 -2.92 -43.80
N PHE A 620 -15.47 -1.77 -44.46
CA PHE A 620 -15.40 -0.45 -43.83
C PHE A 620 -16.46 -0.29 -42.74
N ILE A 621 -17.74 -0.57 -43.03
CA ILE A 621 -18.81 -0.47 -42.03
C ILE A 621 -18.51 -1.31 -40.79
N ARG A 622 -18.04 -2.56 -40.98
CA ARG A 622 -17.65 -3.43 -39.87
C ARG A 622 -16.52 -2.82 -39.03
N ALA A 623 -15.45 -2.34 -39.67
CA ALA A 623 -14.33 -1.71 -38.97
C ALA A 623 -14.78 -0.46 -38.20
N VAL A 624 -15.67 0.36 -38.78
CA VAL A 624 -16.27 1.51 -38.09
C VAL A 624 -17.12 1.08 -36.90
N SER A 625 -17.97 0.06 -37.04
CA SER A 625 -18.75 -0.48 -35.92
C SER A 625 -17.87 -1.02 -34.78
N GLU A 626 -16.76 -1.66 -35.10
CA GLU A 626 -15.79 -2.13 -34.11
C GLU A 626 -15.08 -0.97 -33.41
N LEU A 627 -14.70 0.10 -34.13
CA LEU A 627 -14.15 1.32 -33.52
C LEU A 627 -15.16 2.04 -32.62
N GLU A 628 -16.44 2.00 -32.96
CA GLU A 628 -17.53 2.52 -32.12
C GLU A 628 -17.69 1.69 -30.85
N LEU A 629 -17.67 0.35 -30.96
CA LEU A 629 -17.73 -0.56 -29.82
C LEU A 629 -16.54 -0.35 -28.86
N LEU A 630 -15.34 -0.11 -29.41
CA LEU A 630 -14.14 0.20 -28.64
C LEU A 630 -14.16 1.62 -28.03
N GLY A 631 -15.13 2.47 -28.41
CA GLY A 631 -15.32 3.82 -27.87
C GLY A 631 -14.37 4.88 -28.43
N PHE A 632 -13.71 4.63 -29.56
CA PHE A 632 -12.86 5.63 -30.23
C PHE A 632 -13.69 6.72 -30.92
N ILE A 633 -14.88 6.33 -31.39
CA ILE A 633 -15.80 7.19 -32.15
C ILE A 633 -17.21 7.14 -31.58
N LYS A 634 -18.00 8.19 -31.84
CA LYS A 634 -19.42 8.28 -31.46
C LYS A 634 -20.24 8.94 -32.57
N PRO A 635 -21.46 8.44 -32.87
CA PRO A 635 -22.35 9.10 -33.82
C PRO A 635 -22.70 10.52 -33.34
N SER A 636 -22.46 11.51 -34.20
CA SER A 636 -22.78 12.91 -33.91
C SER A 636 -24.15 13.25 -34.48
N LYS A 637 -24.98 13.94 -33.69
CA LYS A 637 -26.24 14.55 -34.18
C LYS A 637 -26.05 15.97 -34.73
N GLN A 638 -24.83 16.52 -34.67
CA GLN A 638 -24.57 17.91 -35.08
C GLN A 638 -24.54 18.09 -36.60
N LYS A 639 -24.10 17.07 -37.34
CA LYS A 639 -24.07 17.04 -38.81
C LYS A 639 -24.46 15.64 -39.27
N THR A 640 -25.23 15.56 -40.36
CA THR A 640 -25.54 14.29 -41.03
C THR A 640 -24.24 13.68 -41.56
N ASP A 641 -24.13 12.36 -41.51
CA ASP A 641 -23.01 11.58 -42.06
C ASP A 641 -21.62 11.89 -41.44
N HIS A 642 -21.62 12.50 -40.25
CA HIS A 642 -20.40 12.77 -39.50
C HIS A 642 -20.32 11.95 -38.22
N VAL A 643 -19.12 11.50 -37.93
CA VAL A 643 -18.78 10.82 -36.68
C VAL A 643 -17.84 11.69 -35.86
N ALA A 644 -18.08 11.75 -34.55
CA ALA A 644 -17.24 12.50 -33.62
C ALA A 644 -16.17 11.58 -33.03
N ARG A 645 -14.92 12.03 -33.07
CA ARG A 645 -13.81 11.35 -32.38
C ARG A 645 -13.86 11.66 -30.88
N LEU A 646 -13.81 10.62 -30.05
CA LEU A 646 -13.82 10.75 -28.59
C LEU A 646 -12.41 10.80 -27.98
N THR A 647 -11.44 10.19 -28.66
CA THR A 647 -10.05 10.12 -28.21
C THR A 647 -9.17 11.16 -28.91
N TRP A 648 -8.20 11.71 -28.19
CA TRP A 648 -7.14 12.54 -28.77
C TRP A 648 -5.92 11.65 -29.06
N GLY A 649 -5.33 11.82 -30.25
CA GLY A 649 -4.16 11.05 -30.72
C GLY A 649 -2.85 11.61 -30.17
N GLY A 650 -1.95 10.70 -29.80
CA GLY A 650 -0.60 10.96 -29.30
C GLY A 650 -0.47 10.84 -27.78
N CYS A 651 -0.16 9.65 -27.26
CA CYS A 651 0.59 9.51 -26.01
C CYS A 651 2.03 9.14 -26.36
#